data_AF-A0A8T3LSM4-F1
#
_entry.id   AF-A0A8T3LSM4-F1
#
_cell.length_a   1.000
_cell.length_b   1.000
_cell.length_c   1.000
_cell.angle_alpha   90.00
_cell.angle_beta   90.00
_cell.angle_gamma   90.00
#
_symmetry.space_group_name_H-M   'P 1'
#
loop_
_entity.id
_entity.type
_entity.pdbx_description
1 polymer ?
#
loop_
_entity_poly.entity_id
_entity_poly.type
_entity_poly.pdbx_seq_one_letter_code
_entity_poly.pdbx_strand_id
1 'polypeptide(L)'
;MRRLPSGKVTFLFTDIEGSTKLLHELGAEGYADALAEHRRVLRDAFEAHGGVEVDTQGDAFFVAFPTATGALAAVRESLAALASGPIRVRMGLHTGTPHVTSDGYVGADVHRAARIAAAGHGGQVLLSQETRELLEDAFVDLGEHRLKDFAAAVPIFQLGAEAFPPLKTISNTNLPRPASSFVGRETEIGEITALLRDGVRMLTLTGPGGSGKTRLAIEAATALVPSFKAGVFWVGLAPLRDPTLVSEAIAQTLGAKNGLADHIGERQLLLLTDNLEQVASAAGELATLVESCPNLRVMATSREVLRVRGEREYAVAPLADPDAIALFCDRAGTQPDATIRELCRALDNLPLAVELAASRASVLAPRQMLERISTWLDLLSGGRDADPRQRTLRATIEWSHDLLTREEQALFARISVFAAGCTLEAAEAVADAELDTLQSLVDKSLVRHTEERFWMLESIRTYAAERLEEADDRDAVRRRHATYYLQLAERLDAVIRAGDPEEGPVSALEVEINNLRTAVDFGLETGDAPLVRHITAALPMYWIVRGLYAEGRHWIERALALDEKRDETRRRLLSALGTLAYAQGDRRAAVAASDEAALLASDLGGETETIARLRDQAVAAMQKGDLQTAEELFHERLGVAIAVDNGVATSSCRLNLADIARKSRRLETAGELLGENLPFVRSRGQARCEAYTLASMAETNLYRDRHQESGDNALLGADLALQIRDNPLAVYCLELLAAATAARGDLDRAATILGATDAARETMGVDLDEDEVAIRATTLERLGSERGPFAEAWEQGRRLDIPSALEIAKAAP
;
A
#
# COMPACT_ATOMS: atom_id res chain seq x y z
N MET A 1 34.63 -9.08 -34.36
CA MET A 1 33.54 -8.34 -33.68
C MET A 1 32.59 -7.81 -34.73
N ARG A 2 31.32 -8.23 -34.74
CA ARG A 2 30.28 -7.60 -35.57
C ARG A 2 30.06 -6.18 -35.02
N ARG A 3 29.92 -5.20 -35.91
CA ARG A 3 29.73 -3.78 -35.54
C ARG A 3 28.30 -3.61 -35.02
N LEU A 4 28.14 -3.06 -33.81
CA LEU A 4 26.83 -2.77 -33.23
C LEU A 4 26.10 -1.70 -34.08
N PRO A 5 24.78 -1.85 -34.32
CA PRO A 5 23.94 -0.79 -34.87
C PRO A 5 24.10 0.54 -34.10
N SER A 6 23.94 1.67 -34.80
CA SER A 6 24.07 3.00 -34.20
C SER A 6 23.07 3.97 -34.83
N GLY A 7 22.73 5.06 -34.14
CA GLY A 7 21.64 5.94 -34.54
C GLY A 7 20.31 5.44 -33.99
N LYS A 8 19.27 5.37 -34.83
CA LYS A 8 17.97 4.81 -34.43
C LYS A 8 18.05 3.28 -34.45
N VAL A 9 17.91 2.65 -33.30
CA VAL A 9 18.09 1.19 -33.12
C VAL A 9 16.85 0.63 -32.45
N THR A 10 16.40 -0.55 -32.89
CA THR A 10 15.33 -1.28 -32.22
C THR A 10 15.92 -2.41 -31.38
N PHE A 11 15.67 -2.35 -30.08
CA PHE A 11 16.07 -3.37 -29.13
C PHE A 11 14.97 -4.40 -28.95
N LEU A 12 15.38 -5.66 -28.92
CA LEU A 12 14.56 -6.82 -28.55
C LEU A 12 15.13 -7.42 -27.26
N PHE A 13 14.27 -7.52 -26.26
CA PHE A 13 14.53 -8.33 -25.06
C PHE A 13 13.58 -9.52 -25.04
N THR A 14 14.09 -10.70 -24.70
CA THR A 14 13.28 -11.91 -24.53
C THR A 14 13.60 -12.60 -23.22
N ASP A 15 12.61 -13.30 -22.65
CA ASP A 15 12.77 -14.08 -21.43
C ASP A 15 11.78 -15.26 -21.41
N ILE A 16 12.15 -16.41 -20.82
CA ILE A 16 11.26 -17.57 -20.71
C ILE A 16 10.36 -17.40 -19.48
N GLU A 17 9.05 -17.50 -19.67
CA GLU A 17 8.14 -17.46 -18.52
C GLU A 17 8.18 -18.78 -17.75
N GLY A 18 8.45 -18.71 -16.44
CA GLY A 18 8.36 -19.86 -15.55
C GLY A 18 9.48 -20.90 -15.74
N SER A 19 10.68 -20.47 -16.13
CA SER A 19 11.83 -21.36 -16.38
C SER A 19 12.15 -22.31 -15.22
N THR A 20 12.04 -21.86 -13.97
CA THR A 20 12.19 -22.74 -12.78
C THR A 20 11.12 -23.82 -12.71
N LYS A 21 9.87 -23.50 -13.03
CA LYS A 21 8.76 -24.46 -13.07
C LYS A 21 8.95 -25.47 -14.21
N LEU A 22 9.38 -24.99 -15.38
CA LEU A 22 9.69 -25.83 -16.54
C LEU A 22 10.83 -26.82 -16.23
N LEU A 23 11.85 -26.39 -15.48
CA LEU A 23 12.94 -27.25 -15.02
C LEU A 23 12.44 -28.38 -14.11
N HIS A 24 11.48 -28.10 -13.23
CA HIS A 24 10.85 -29.13 -12.39
C HIS A 24 9.98 -30.11 -13.20
N GLU A 25 9.26 -29.62 -14.20
CA GLU A 25 8.35 -30.45 -15.02
C GLU A 25 9.08 -31.33 -16.03
N LEU A 26 10.11 -30.81 -16.69
CA LEU A 26 10.86 -31.52 -17.74
C LEU A 26 12.08 -32.29 -17.20
N GLY A 27 12.49 -32.02 -15.96
CA GLY A 27 13.75 -32.50 -15.39
C GLY A 27 14.98 -31.80 -16.01
N ALA A 28 16.15 -32.00 -15.38
CA ALA A 28 17.37 -31.28 -15.76
C ALA A 28 17.83 -31.54 -17.22
N GLU A 29 17.76 -32.79 -17.68
CA GLU A 29 18.16 -33.16 -19.05
C GLU A 29 17.15 -32.66 -20.11
N GLY A 30 15.84 -32.89 -19.88
CA GLY A 30 14.80 -32.43 -20.81
C GLY A 30 14.72 -30.91 -20.92
N TYR A 31 14.96 -30.19 -19.81
CA TYR A 31 15.06 -28.73 -19.82
C TYR A 31 16.30 -28.24 -20.57
N ALA A 32 17.45 -28.91 -20.43
CA ALA A 32 18.67 -28.54 -21.13
C ALA A 32 18.52 -28.67 -22.66
N ASP A 33 17.90 -29.75 -23.14
CA ASP A 33 17.63 -29.96 -24.57
C ASP A 33 16.63 -28.94 -25.11
N ALA A 34 15.54 -28.67 -24.38
CA ALA A 34 14.55 -27.66 -24.77
C ALA A 34 15.18 -26.26 -24.83
N LEU A 35 16.03 -25.90 -23.86
CA LEU A 35 16.73 -24.62 -23.83
C LEU A 35 17.76 -24.50 -24.96
N ALA A 36 18.45 -25.59 -25.32
CA ALA A 36 19.39 -25.61 -26.44
C ALA A 36 18.69 -25.36 -27.78
N GLU A 37 17.57 -26.06 -28.02
CA GLU A 37 16.77 -25.87 -29.24
C GLU A 37 16.16 -24.46 -29.29
N HIS A 38 15.63 -23.97 -28.16
CA HIS A 38 15.12 -22.61 -28.03
C HIS A 38 16.16 -21.57 -28.42
N ARG A 39 17.38 -21.65 -27.88
CA ARG A 39 18.48 -20.74 -28.21
C ARG A 39 18.89 -20.82 -29.67
N ARG A 40 18.90 -22.03 -30.27
CA ARG A 40 19.24 -22.23 -31.68
C ARG A 40 18.22 -21.52 -32.58
N VAL A 41 16.94 -21.80 -32.37
CA VAL A 41 15.83 -21.24 -33.15
C VAL A 41 15.77 -19.72 -33.05
N LEU A 42 15.92 -19.16 -31.85
CA LEU A 42 15.92 -17.71 -31.67
C LEU A 42 17.12 -17.06 -32.37
N ARG A 43 18.34 -17.61 -32.22
CA ARG A 43 19.52 -17.06 -32.91
C ARG A 43 19.38 -17.11 -34.43
N ASP A 44 18.89 -18.22 -34.97
CA ASP A 44 18.68 -18.37 -36.42
C ASP A 44 17.71 -17.28 -36.92
N ALA A 45 16.59 -17.05 -36.21
CA ALA A 45 15.62 -16.01 -36.54
C ALA A 45 16.22 -14.59 -36.40
N PHE A 46 16.96 -14.31 -35.33
CA PHE A 46 17.57 -13.00 -35.11
C PHE A 46 18.61 -12.68 -36.19
N GLU A 47 19.49 -13.62 -36.51
CA GLU A 47 20.52 -13.43 -37.55
C GLU A 47 19.91 -13.27 -38.94
N ALA A 48 18.86 -14.04 -39.28
CA ALA A 48 18.19 -13.98 -40.58
C ALA A 48 17.60 -12.58 -40.88
N HIS A 49 17.16 -11.86 -39.84
CA HIS A 49 16.56 -10.52 -39.96
C HIS A 49 17.49 -9.38 -39.53
N GLY A 50 18.81 -9.63 -39.51
CA GLY A 50 19.83 -8.61 -39.30
C GLY A 50 20.02 -8.17 -37.84
N GLY A 51 19.57 -8.97 -36.88
CA GLY A 51 19.79 -8.78 -35.46
C GLY A 51 21.24 -9.07 -35.06
N VAL A 52 21.75 -8.27 -34.12
CA VAL A 52 23.06 -8.46 -33.50
C VAL A 52 22.84 -8.75 -32.02
N GLU A 53 23.16 -9.99 -31.59
CA GLU A 53 23.16 -10.39 -30.18
C GLU A 53 24.17 -9.53 -29.40
N VAL A 54 23.67 -8.81 -28.40
CA VAL A 54 24.46 -7.89 -27.56
C VAL A 54 24.88 -8.59 -26.27
N ASP A 55 23.93 -9.25 -25.60
CA ASP A 55 24.17 -10.03 -24.38
C ASP A 55 23.16 -11.18 -24.29
N THR A 56 23.56 -12.25 -23.59
CA THR A 56 22.73 -13.43 -23.30
C THR A 56 23.04 -13.90 -21.89
N GLN A 57 22.05 -13.78 -20.99
CA GLN A 57 22.17 -14.19 -19.58
C GLN A 57 21.13 -15.28 -19.29
N GLY A 58 21.60 -16.51 -19.07
CA GLY A 58 20.70 -17.64 -18.88
C GLY A 58 19.84 -17.88 -20.11
N ASP A 59 18.53 -17.79 -19.96
CA ASP A 59 17.49 -17.97 -20.98
C ASP A 59 17.03 -16.67 -21.64
N ALA A 60 17.54 -15.52 -21.21
CA ALA A 60 17.20 -14.21 -21.76
C ALA A 60 18.16 -13.78 -22.88
N PHE A 61 17.62 -13.14 -23.93
CA PHE A 61 18.38 -12.53 -25.01
C PHE A 61 18.21 -11.01 -25.02
N PHE A 62 19.30 -10.30 -25.26
CA PHE A 62 19.31 -8.89 -25.64
C PHE A 62 19.90 -8.74 -27.06
N VAL A 63 19.06 -8.29 -28.00
CA VAL A 63 19.41 -8.19 -29.42
C VAL A 63 19.11 -6.80 -29.95
N ALA A 64 20.02 -6.26 -30.76
CA ALA A 64 19.85 -4.97 -31.41
C ALA A 64 19.64 -5.12 -32.92
N PHE A 65 18.62 -4.46 -33.45
CA PHE A 65 18.28 -4.46 -34.88
C PHE A 65 18.45 -3.05 -35.48
N PRO A 66 18.95 -2.94 -36.72
CA PRO A 66 19.02 -1.66 -37.42
C PRO A 66 17.66 -1.04 -37.75
N THR A 67 16.58 -1.85 -37.77
CA THR A 67 15.22 -1.40 -38.13
C THR A 67 14.15 -2.09 -37.29
N ALA A 68 13.04 -1.40 -37.01
CA ALA A 68 11.88 -1.96 -36.32
C ALA A 68 11.22 -3.10 -37.12
N THR A 69 11.16 -2.98 -38.45
CA THR A 69 10.60 -4.01 -39.34
C THR A 69 11.39 -5.31 -39.27
N GLY A 70 12.73 -5.24 -39.25
CA GLY A 70 13.59 -6.42 -39.06
C GLY A 70 13.39 -7.08 -37.70
N ALA A 71 13.30 -6.28 -36.63
CA ALA A 71 13.03 -6.79 -35.29
C ALA A 71 11.67 -7.51 -35.22
N LEU A 72 10.62 -6.93 -35.81
CA LEU A 72 9.29 -7.54 -35.85
C LEU A 72 9.27 -8.84 -36.67
N ALA A 73 9.94 -8.89 -37.81
CA ALA A 73 10.05 -10.09 -38.63
C ALA A 73 10.72 -11.24 -37.87
N ALA A 74 11.80 -10.92 -37.13
CA ALA A 74 12.50 -11.86 -36.27
C ALA A 74 11.62 -12.41 -35.15
N VAL A 75 10.84 -11.54 -34.50
CA VAL A 75 9.86 -11.94 -33.47
C VAL A 75 8.80 -12.87 -34.05
N ARG A 76 8.26 -12.59 -35.25
CA ARG A 76 7.24 -13.45 -35.88
C ARG A 76 7.78 -14.84 -36.21
N GLU A 77 8.99 -14.91 -36.78
CA GLU A 77 9.65 -16.18 -37.07
C GLU A 77 9.95 -16.98 -35.78
N SER A 78 10.39 -16.27 -34.73
CA SER A 78 10.64 -16.86 -33.41
C SER A 78 9.37 -17.45 -32.80
N LEU A 79 8.27 -16.70 -32.80
CA LEU A 79 6.98 -17.19 -32.31
C LEU A 79 6.47 -18.39 -33.11
N ALA A 80 6.60 -18.37 -34.43
CA ALA A 80 6.17 -19.47 -35.29
C ALA A 80 6.99 -20.74 -35.03
N ALA A 81 8.30 -20.61 -34.87
CA ALA A 81 9.19 -21.73 -34.62
C ALA A 81 9.05 -22.32 -33.20
N LEU A 82 8.65 -21.50 -32.23
CA LEU A 82 8.39 -21.95 -30.84
C LEU A 82 6.95 -22.41 -30.61
N ALA A 83 6.04 -22.24 -31.58
CA ALA A 83 4.61 -22.50 -31.40
C ALA A 83 4.26 -23.94 -30.98
N SER A 84 5.06 -24.93 -31.40
CA SER A 84 4.87 -26.35 -31.06
C SER A 84 5.69 -26.84 -29.87
N GLY A 85 6.53 -25.99 -29.28
CA GLY A 85 7.43 -26.34 -28.19
C GLY A 85 6.83 -26.06 -26.79
N PRO A 86 7.43 -26.60 -25.72
CA PRO A 86 6.97 -26.38 -24.34
C PRO A 86 7.36 -25.00 -23.78
N ILE A 87 8.29 -24.28 -24.44
CA ILE A 87 8.81 -22.99 -23.98
C ILE A 87 7.95 -21.85 -24.53
N ARG A 88 7.40 -21.03 -23.62
CA ARG A 88 6.71 -19.78 -23.95
C ARG A 88 7.60 -18.60 -23.54
N VAL A 89 7.91 -17.74 -24.50
CA VAL A 89 8.76 -16.56 -24.30
C VAL A 89 7.94 -15.28 -24.34
N ARG A 90 8.23 -14.39 -23.41
CA ARG A 90 7.78 -13.00 -23.47
C ARG A 90 8.82 -12.16 -24.21
N MET A 91 8.38 -11.23 -25.04
CA MET A 91 9.26 -10.37 -25.83
C MET A 91 8.86 -8.90 -25.73
N GLY A 92 9.84 -8.00 -25.69
CA GLY A 92 9.64 -6.56 -25.68
C GLY A 92 10.46 -5.86 -26.76
N LEU A 93 9.83 -4.96 -27.50
CA LEU A 93 10.45 -4.14 -28.55
C LEU A 93 10.41 -2.65 -28.22
N HIS A 94 11.57 -2.00 -28.25
CA HIS A 94 11.66 -0.55 -28.09
C HIS A 94 12.64 0.04 -29.10
N THR A 95 12.28 1.18 -29.70
CA THR A 95 13.12 1.88 -30.67
C THR A 95 13.56 3.21 -30.08
N GLY A 96 14.88 3.39 -29.96
CA GLY A 96 15.49 4.56 -29.37
C GLY A 96 16.75 5.00 -30.11
N THR A 97 17.50 5.93 -29.51
CA THR A 97 18.77 6.44 -30.03
C THR A 97 19.87 6.29 -28.98
N PRO A 98 20.29 5.05 -28.70
CA PRO A 98 21.20 4.74 -27.60
C PRO A 98 22.63 5.23 -27.88
N HIS A 99 23.41 5.44 -26.81
CA HIS A 99 24.84 5.69 -26.92
C HIS A 99 25.60 4.36 -27.01
N VAL A 100 26.46 4.21 -28.03
CA VAL A 100 27.29 3.01 -28.23
C VAL A 100 28.67 3.25 -27.59
N THR A 101 29.10 2.34 -26.72
CA THR A 101 30.42 2.35 -26.06
C THR A 101 31.27 1.17 -26.51
N SER A 102 32.49 1.04 -26.00
CA SER A 102 33.35 -0.13 -26.21
C SER A 102 32.75 -1.43 -25.65
N ASP A 103 31.87 -1.31 -24.65
CA ASP A 103 31.35 -2.42 -23.86
C ASP A 103 29.86 -2.72 -24.15
N GLY A 104 29.22 -1.99 -25.07
CA GLY A 104 27.83 -2.23 -25.48
C GLY A 104 27.00 -0.95 -25.70
N TYR A 105 25.73 -1.02 -25.35
CA TYR A 105 24.81 0.13 -25.35
C TYR A 105 24.61 0.66 -23.93
N VAL A 106 24.61 1.99 -23.78
CA VAL A 106 24.30 2.67 -22.52
C VAL A 106 23.19 3.70 -22.77
N GLY A 107 22.22 3.75 -21.88
CA GLY A 107 21.13 4.73 -21.92
C GLY A 107 19.77 4.16 -21.53
N ALA A 108 18.81 5.06 -21.33
CA ALA A 108 17.45 4.74 -20.87
C ALA A 108 16.70 3.79 -21.82
N ASP A 109 17.02 3.82 -23.12
CA ASP A 109 16.37 2.99 -24.15
C ASP A 109 16.59 1.48 -23.92
N VAL A 110 17.77 1.08 -23.42
CA VAL A 110 18.07 -0.34 -23.12
C VAL A 110 17.22 -0.82 -21.96
N HIS A 111 17.17 -0.04 -20.88
CA HIS A 111 16.35 -0.35 -19.71
C HIS A 111 14.87 -0.36 -20.05
N ARG A 112 14.41 0.56 -20.91
CA ARG A 112 13.02 0.64 -21.34
C ARG A 112 12.63 -0.61 -22.11
N ALA A 113 13.44 -1.04 -23.07
CA ALA A 113 13.22 -2.27 -23.82
C ALA A 113 13.10 -3.50 -22.91
N ALA A 114 14.01 -3.62 -21.92
CA ALA A 114 13.98 -4.70 -20.94
C ALA A 114 12.73 -4.68 -20.05
N ARG A 115 12.30 -3.50 -19.59
CA ARG A 115 11.10 -3.36 -18.75
C ARG A 115 9.81 -3.61 -19.51
N ILE A 116 9.75 -3.25 -20.79
CA ILE A 116 8.62 -3.60 -21.67
C ILE A 116 8.51 -5.12 -21.81
N ALA A 117 9.62 -5.83 -22.04
CA ALA A 117 9.61 -7.30 -22.09
C ALA A 117 9.15 -7.92 -20.76
N ALA A 118 9.67 -7.41 -19.64
CA ALA A 118 9.37 -7.94 -18.30
C ALA A 118 7.91 -7.73 -17.86
N ALA A 119 7.23 -6.71 -18.39
CA ALA A 119 5.81 -6.44 -18.12
C ALA A 119 4.86 -7.50 -18.70
N GLY A 120 5.32 -8.25 -19.72
CA GLY A 120 4.52 -9.24 -20.43
C GLY A 120 4.51 -10.65 -19.84
N HIS A 121 3.69 -11.49 -20.44
CA HIS A 121 3.50 -12.92 -20.15
C HIS A 121 4.05 -13.79 -21.30
N GLY A 122 4.24 -15.08 -21.06
CA GLY A 122 4.79 -16.03 -22.01
C GLY A 122 3.93 -16.14 -23.29
N GLY A 123 4.55 -15.92 -24.44
CA GLY A 123 3.87 -15.83 -25.74
C GLY A 123 3.45 -14.41 -26.12
N GLN A 124 3.53 -13.44 -25.20
CA GLN A 124 3.16 -12.05 -25.44
C GLN A 124 4.34 -11.24 -26.00
N VAL A 125 4.03 -10.37 -26.96
CA VAL A 125 4.99 -9.41 -27.52
C VAL A 125 4.47 -8.00 -27.28
N LEU A 126 5.26 -7.22 -26.54
CA LEU A 126 4.94 -5.84 -26.18
C LEU A 126 5.85 -4.86 -26.90
N LEU A 127 5.31 -3.69 -27.23
CA LEU A 127 6.02 -2.65 -27.97
C LEU A 127 5.83 -1.30 -27.31
N SER A 128 6.88 -0.48 -27.36
CA SER A 128 6.77 0.94 -27.05
C SER A 128 6.05 1.70 -28.17
N GLN A 129 5.55 2.89 -27.86
CA GLN A 129 4.98 3.81 -28.84
C GLN A 129 5.94 4.10 -30.00
N GLU A 130 7.22 4.35 -29.73
CA GLU A 130 8.22 4.69 -30.74
C GLU A 130 8.45 3.55 -31.74
N THR A 131 8.35 2.29 -31.30
CA THR A 131 8.40 1.13 -32.19
C THR A 131 7.09 1.00 -32.97
N ARG A 132 5.95 1.17 -32.29
CA ARG A 132 4.62 1.08 -32.90
C ARG A 132 4.46 2.06 -34.07
N GLU A 133 4.96 3.28 -33.94
CA GLU A 133 4.86 4.33 -34.98
C GLU A 133 5.67 4.00 -36.26
N LEU A 134 6.62 3.08 -36.19
CA LEU A 134 7.46 2.66 -37.31
C LEU A 134 6.93 1.41 -38.02
N LEU A 135 5.80 0.86 -37.57
CA LEU A 135 5.24 -0.40 -38.04
C LEU A 135 3.80 -0.20 -38.51
N GLU A 136 3.42 -0.86 -39.61
CA GLU A 136 2.09 -0.77 -40.21
C GLU A 136 1.12 -1.87 -39.74
N ASP A 137 1.57 -2.77 -38.85
CA ASP A 137 0.79 -3.90 -38.37
C ASP A 137 -0.40 -3.51 -37.47
N ALA A 138 -1.30 -4.48 -37.25
CA ALA A 138 -2.37 -4.37 -36.28
C ALA A 138 -1.85 -4.67 -34.85
N PHE A 139 -2.02 -3.70 -33.97
CA PHE A 139 -1.64 -3.80 -32.55
C PHE A 139 -2.83 -3.45 -31.66
N VAL A 140 -2.89 -4.09 -30.50
CA VAL A 140 -3.84 -3.73 -29.44
C VAL A 140 -3.18 -2.69 -28.54
N ASP A 141 -3.84 -1.55 -28.36
CA ASP A 141 -3.43 -0.54 -27.37
C ASP A 141 -3.82 -1.04 -25.97
N LEU A 142 -2.82 -1.25 -25.11
CA LEU A 142 -3.04 -1.68 -23.73
C LEU A 142 -3.14 -0.50 -22.76
N GLY A 143 -2.96 0.74 -23.24
CA GLY A 143 -3.02 1.96 -22.44
C GLY A 143 -1.66 2.39 -21.90
N GLU A 144 -1.70 3.39 -21.01
CA GLU A 144 -0.51 3.93 -20.35
C GLU A 144 -0.14 3.10 -19.11
N HIS A 145 1.10 2.64 -19.07
CA HIS A 145 1.61 1.83 -17.98
C HIS A 145 2.87 2.44 -17.37
N ARG A 146 2.95 2.44 -16.05
CA ARG A 146 4.20 2.80 -15.36
C ARG A 146 5.08 1.56 -15.27
N LEU A 147 6.13 1.56 -16.08
CA LEU A 147 7.17 0.53 -16.03
C LEU A 147 8.03 0.74 -14.77
N LYS A 148 8.50 -0.35 -14.18
CA LYS A 148 9.43 -0.28 -13.04
C LYS A 148 10.65 0.59 -13.41
N ASP A 149 11.02 1.52 -12.55
CA ASP A 149 12.12 2.49 -12.74
C ASP A 149 11.88 3.57 -13.81
N PHE A 150 10.65 3.71 -14.32
CA PHE A 150 10.25 4.81 -15.22
C PHE A 150 9.11 5.63 -14.59
N ALA A 151 9.35 6.94 -14.39
CA ALA A 151 8.40 7.84 -13.75
C ALA A 151 7.16 8.14 -14.60
N ALA A 152 7.35 8.34 -15.92
CA ALA A 152 6.26 8.58 -16.84
C ALA A 152 5.57 7.25 -17.17
N ALA A 153 4.23 7.26 -17.14
CA ALA A 153 3.47 6.20 -17.76
C ALA A 153 3.74 6.24 -19.27
N VAL A 154 4.01 5.07 -19.86
CA VAL A 154 4.30 4.93 -21.29
C VAL A 154 3.19 4.11 -21.94
N PRO A 155 2.72 4.49 -23.14
CA PRO A 155 1.80 3.66 -23.90
C PRO A 155 2.47 2.33 -24.27
N ILE A 156 1.80 1.23 -23.97
CA ILE A 156 2.25 -0.12 -24.32
C ILE A 156 1.29 -0.73 -25.33
N PHE A 157 1.84 -1.30 -26.39
CA PHE A 157 1.08 -1.96 -27.45
C PHE A 157 1.39 -3.45 -27.49
N GLN A 158 0.43 -4.27 -27.87
CA GLN A 158 0.59 -5.70 -28.05
C GLN A 158 0.50 -6.09 -29.53
N LEU A 159 1.38 -7.00 -29.97
CA LEU A 159 1.26 -7.65 -31.27
C LEU A 159 0.21 -8.76 -31.22
N GLY A 160 -0.78 -8.70 -32.12
CA GLY A 160 -1.83 -9.71 -32.24
C GLY A 160 -2.98 -9.53 -31.25
N ALA A 161 -4.10 -10.20 -31.52
CA ALA A 161 -5.38 -10.04 -30.80
C ALA A 161 -5.64 -11.10 -29.71
N GLU A 162 -4.64 -11.93 -29.38
CA GLU A 162 -4.75 -12.90 -28.29
C GLU A 162 -4.88 -12.17 -26.94
N ALA A 163 -5.77 -12.66 -26.06
CA ALA A 163 -6.00 -12.05 -24.76
C ALA A 163 -5.00 -12.58 -23.73
N PHE A 164 -4.37 -11.67 -22.99
CA PHE A 164 -3.44 -11.98 -21.90
C PHE A 164 -3.94 -11.36 -20.58
N PRO A 165 -3.46 -11.84 -19.41
CA PRO A 165 -3.71 -11.16 -18.14
C PRO A 165 -3.17 -9.71 -18.15
N PRO A 166 -3.62 -8.83 -17.23
CA PRO A 166 -3.09 -7.47 -17.12
C PRO A 166 -1.56 -7.45 -17.01
N LEU A 167 -0.92 -6.41 -17.55
CA LEU A 167 0.53 -6.27 -17.52
C LEU A 167 1.08 -6.22 -16.08
N LYS A 168 2.28 -6.76 -15.89
CA LYS A 168 3.02 -6.75 -14.61
C LYS A 168 3.68 -5.36 -14.40
N THR A 169 2.86 -4.32 -14.30
CA THR A 169 3.27 -2.90 -14.19
C THR A 169 2.71 -2.26 -12.91
N ILE A 170 3.26 -1.12 -12.49
CA ILE A 170 2.72 -0.34 -11.37
C ILE A 170 1.46 0.39 -11.87
N SER A 171 0.26 -0.01 -11.42
CA SER A 171 -1.00 0.59 -11.87
C SER A 171 -1.34 1.88 -11.13
N ASN A 172 -1.94 2.87 -11.81
CA ASN A 172 -2.55 4.07 -11.19
C ASN A 172 -3.88 3.73 -10.46
N THR A 173 -3.93 2.60 -9.77
CA THR A 173 -5.10 2.13 -9.03
C THR A 173 -4.73 1.12 -7.95
N ASN A 174 -5.47 1.14 -6.85
CA ASN A 174 -5.45 0.15 -5.76
C ASN A 174 -6.76 -0.65 -5.67
N LEU A 175 -7.56 -0.67 -6.75
CA LEU A 175 -8.85 -1.37 -6.76
C LEU A 175 -8.66 -2.86 -6.40
N PRO A 176 -9.49 -3.42 -5.50
CA PRO A 176 -9.45 -4.85 -5.19
C PRO A 176 -9.72 -5.69 -6.45
N ARG A 177 -9.09 -6.88 -6.53
CA ARG A 177 -9.36 -7.89 -7.57
C ARG A 177 -10.07 -9.08 -6.96
N PRO A 178 -11.41 -9.18 -7.04
CA PRO A 178 -12.11 -10.27 -6.38
C PRO A 178 -11.90 -11.59 -7.13
N ALA A 179 -11.74 -12.68 -6.36
CA ALA A 179 -11.47 -14.02 -6.90
C ALA A 179 -12.70 -14.69 -7.54
N SER A 180 -13.90 -14.17 -7.29
CA SER A 180 -15.15 -14.74 -7.79
C SER A 180 -15.62 -14.06 -9.08
N SER A 181 -16.23 -14.86 -9.97
CA SER A 181 -16.87 -14.39 -11.19
C SER A 181 -17.94 -13.33 -10.88
N PHE A 182 -18.00 -12.29 -11.70
CA PHE A 182 -19.05 -11.28 -11.67
C PHE A 182 -20.10 -11.64 -12.73
N VAL A 183 -21.38 -11.75 -12.31
CA VAL A 183 -22.47 -12.24 -13.17
C VAL A 183 -23.47 -11.12 -13.42
N GLY A 184 -23.70 -10.81 -14.69
CA GLY A 184 -24.64 -9.79 -15.15
C GLY A 184 -24.17 -8.36 -14.86
N ARG A 185 -25.14 -7.42 -14.85
CA ARG A 185 -24.95 -5.98 -14.56
C ARG A 185 -24.18 -5.16 -15.61
N GLU A 186 -24.07 -5.65 -16.84
CA GLU A 186 -23.40 -4.94 -17.92
C GLU A 186 -24.10 -3.60 -18.24
N THR A 187 -25.43 -3.57 -18.10
CA THR A 187 -26.24 -2.35 -18.28
C THR A 187 -25.92 -1.34 -17.20
N GLU A 188 -25.94 -1.75 -15.92
CA GLU A 188 -25.67 -0.87 -14.79
C GLU A 188 -24.24 -0.35 -14.79
N ILE A 189 -23.25 -1.17 -15.17
CA ILE A 189 -21.88 -0.69 -15.39
C ILE A 189 -21.90 0.38 -16.49
N GLY A 190 -22.56 0.13 -17.61
CA GLY A 190 -22.71 1.11 -18.69
C GLY A 190 -23.33 2.43 -18.22
N GLU A 191 -24.38 2.38 -17.43
CA GLU A 191 -25.08 3.54 -16.89
C GLU A 191 -24.22 4.33 -15.89
N ILE A 192 -23.59 3.65 -14.92
CA ILE A 192 -22.71 4.28 -13.93
C ILE A 192 -21.52 4.94 -14.61
N THR A 193 -20.88 4.23 -15.55
CA THR A 193 -19.73 4.78 -16.29
C THR A 193 -20.14 5.96 -17.17
N ALA A 194 -21.32 5.92 -17.79
CA ALA A 194 -21.88 7.05 -18.53
C ALA A 194 -22.13 8.26 -17.62
N LEU A 195 -22.80 8.08 -16.48
CA LEU A 195 -23.08 9.17 -15.53
C LEU A 195 -21.80 9.91 -15.11
N LEU A 196 -20.75 9.16 -14.75
CA LEU A 196 -19.47 9.75 -14.36
C LEU A 196 -18.79 10.45 -15.56
N ARG A 197 -18.83 9.86 -16.76
CA ARG A 197 -18.28 10.50 -17.98
C ARG A 197 -19.03 11.78 -18.36
N ASP A 198 -20.35 11.79 -18.22
CA ASP A 198 -21.25 12.90 -18.58
C ASP A 198 -21.25 14.06 -17.56
N GLY A 199 -20.41 13.97 -16.52
CA GLY A 199 -20.10 15.08 -15.63
C GLY A 199 -20.72 14.99 -14.24
N VAL A 200 -21.32 13.85 -13.85
CA VAL A 200 -21.65 13.62 -12.44
C VAL A 200 -20.36 13.53 -11.63
N ARG A 201 -20.28 14.31 -10.53
CA ARG A 201 -19.07 14.45 -9.71
C ARG A 201 -19.17 13.85 -8.32
N MET A 202 -20.38 13.67 -7.82
CA MET A 202 -20.67 12.94 -6.59
C MET A 202 -21.78 11.94 -6.90
N LEU A 203 -21.41 10.67 -7.07
CA LEU A 203 -22.32 9.59 -7.36
C LEU A 203 -22.42 8.66 -6.15
N THR A 204 -23.60 8.52 -5.57
CA THR A 204 -23.82 7.58 -4.46
C THR A 204 -24.61 6.38 -4.98
N LEU A 205 -23.99 5.21 -4.95
CA LEU A 205 -24.68 3.93 -5.16
C LEU A 205 -25.42 3.60 -3.87
N THR A 206 -26.74 3.72 -3.90
CA THR A 206 -27.63 3.39 -2.79
C THR A 206 -28.27 2.03 -3.00
N GLY A 207 -28.67 1.39 -1.91
CA GLY A 207 -29.36 0.12 -1.99
C GLY A 207 -29.23 -0.68 -0.70
N PRO A 208 -30.10 -1.67 -0.50
CA PRO A 208 -30.08 -2.50 0.70
C PRO A 208 -28.76 -3.28 0.82
N GLY A 209 -28.46 -3.79 2.01
CA GLY A 209 -27.38 -4.75 2.20
C GLY A 209 -27.49 -5.92 1.22
N GLY A 210 -26.36 -6.50 0.81
CA GLY A 210 -26.33 -7.68 -0.08
C GLY A 210 -26.78 -7.47 -1.53
N SER A 211 -27.13 -6.24 -1.95
CA SER A 211 -27.46 -5.89 -3.35
C SER A 211 -26.27 -5.88 -4.31
N GLY A 212 -25.04 -5.97 -3.79
CA GLY A 212 -23.81 -6.00 -4.59
C GLY A 212 -23.19 -4.62 -4.89
N LYS A 213 -23.59 -3.55 -4.19
CA LYS A 213 -23.08 -2.18 -4.40
C LYS A 213 -21.55 -2.10 -4.50
N THR A 214 -20.84 -2.64 -3.52
CA THR A 214 -19.37 -2.63 -3.48
C THR A 214 -18.78 -3.35 -4.69
N ARG A 215 -19.31 -4.53 -5.05
CA ARG A 215 -18.83 -5.29 -6.21
C ARG A 215 -19.10 -4.53 -7.52
N LEU A 216 -20.30 -3.99 -7.68
CA LEU A 216 -20.69 -3.19 -8.85
C LEU A 216 -19.84 -1.91 -8.95
N ALA A 217 -19.58 -1.24 -7.84
CA ALA A 217 -18.75 -0.04 -7.80
C ALA A 217 -17.30 -0.35 -8.20
N ILE A 218 -16.73 -1.46 -7.70
CA ILE A 218 -15.36 -1.89 -8.08
C ILE A 218 -15.29 -2.24 -9.57
N GLU A 219 -16.28 -2.94 -10.12
CA GLU A 219 -16.33 -3.28 -11.56
C GLU A 219 -16.50 -2.02 -12.44
N ALA A 220 -17.40 -1.12 -12.06
CA ALA A 220 -17.56 0.16 -12.75
C ALA A 220 -16.30 1.04 -12.64
N ALA A 221 -15.66 1.09 -11.47
CA ALA A 221 -14.41 1.79 -11.26
C ALA A 221 -13.27 1.19 -12.11
N THR A 222 -13.23 -0.13 -12.23
CA THR A 222 -12.27 -0.86 -13.07
C THR A 222 -12.45 -0.50 -14.55
N ALA A 223 -13.69 -0.47 -15.03
CA ALA A 223 -14.01 -0.04 -16.40
C ALA A 223 -13.69 1.45 -16.64
N LEU A 224 -13.61 2.26 -15.59
CA LEU A 224 -13.27 3.67 -15.64
C LEU A 224 -11.77 3.97 -15.52
N VAL A 225 -10.93 2.99 -15.14
CA VAL A 225 -9.47 3.19 -15.03
C VAL A 225 -8.88 3.90 -16.25
N PRO A 226 -9.21 3.53 -17.51
CA PRO A 226 -8.68 4.24 -18.69
C PRO A 226 -9.17 5.69 -18.85
N SER A 227 -10.27 6.07 -18.18
CA SER A 227 -10.90 7.40 -18.29
C SER A 227 -10.35 8.43 -17.28
N PHE A 228 -9.68 7.99 -16.21
CA PHE A 228 -9.14 8.87 -15.17
C PHE A 228 -7.62 8.82 -15.16
N LYS A 229 -7.00 9.78 -15.85
CA LYS A 229 -5.55 9.84 -16.05
C LYS A 229 -4.76 9.92 -14.75
N ALA A 230 -5.31 10.56 -13.73
CA ALA A 230 -4.68 10.67 -12.42
C ALA A 230 -4.99 9.49 -11.49
N GLY A 231 -5.73 8.49 -11.96
CA GLY A 231 -5.97 7.23 -11.29
C GLY A 231 -7.37 7.06 -10.70
N VAL A 232 -7.62 5.84 -10.25
CA VAL A 232 -8.86 5.40 -9.59
C VAL A 232 -8.50 4.72 -8.29
N PHE A 233 -8.97 5.27 -7.17
CA PHE A 233 -8.54 4.82 -5.84
C PHE A 233 -9.73 4.37 -4.99
N TRP A 234 -9.60 3.20 -4.37
CA TRP A 234 -10.51 2.64 -3.38
C TRP A 234 -10.09 3.02 -1.96
N VAL A 235 -11.06 3.49 -1.17
CA VAL A 235 -10.90 3.81 0.25
C VAL A 235 -12.00 3.09 1.03
N GLY A 236 -11.62 2.05 1.76
CA GLY A 236 -12.54 1.29 2.61
C GLY A 236 -12.77 2.00 3.96
N LEU A 237 -14.01 2.39 4.24
CA LEU A 237 -14.36 3.12 5.48
C LEU A 237 -15.04 2.24 6.53
N ALA A 238 -15.33 0.98 6.21
CA ALA A 238 -15.94 0.01 7.13
C ALA A 238 -15.32 -0.06 8.54
N PRO A 239 -13.98 0.01 8.72
CA PRO A 239 -13.39 -0.10 10.05
C PRO A 239 -13.32 1.24 10.81
N LEU A 240 -13.67 2.36 10.19
CA LEU A 240 -13.60 3.68 10.82
C LEU A 240 -14.91 4.00 11.55
N ARG A 241 -14.80 4.43 12.80
CA ARG A 241 -15.92 4.97 13.59
C ARG A 241 -15.83 6.47 13.82
N ASP A 242 -14.62 7.02 13.84
CA ASP A 242 -14.39 8.46 13.98
C ASP A 242 -14.40 9.13 12.60
N PRO A 243 -15.39 10.00 12.30
CA PRO A 243 -15.47 10.68 11.01
C PRO A 243 -14.27 11.58 10.71
N THR A 244 -13.56 12.05 11.74
CA THR A 244 -12.39 12.95 11.57
C THR A 244 -11.22 12.26 10.88
N LEU A 245 -11.16 10.92 10.93
CA LEU A 245 -10.09 10.13 10.30
C LEU A 245 -10.34 9.83 8.81
N VAL A 246 -11.51 10.18 8.25
CA VAL A 246 -11.84 9.88 6.84
C VAL A 246 -10.92 10.66 5.89
N SER A 247 -10.73 11.94 6.15
CA SER A 247 -9.84 12.79 5.35
C SER A 247 -8.39 12.28 5.39
N GLU A 248 -7.93 11.80 6.55
CA GLU A 248 -6.60 11.20 6.70
C GLU A 248 -6.47 9.88 5.94
N ALA A 249 -7.48 9.00 5.99
CA ALA A 249 -7.48 7.73 5.25
C ALA A 249 -7.43 7.93 3.72
N ILE A 250 -8.14 8.95 3.21
CA ILE A 250 -8.08 9.32 1.79
C ILE A 250 -6.71 9.91 1.47
N ALA A 251 -6.18 10.78 2.34
CA ALA A 251 -4.88 11.41 2.14
C ALA A 251 -3.77 10.36 2.09
N GLN A 252 -3.81 9.38 2.99
CA GLN A 252 -2.89 8.25 3.00
C GLN A 252 -2.99 7.43 1.70
N THR A 253 -4.21 7.14 1.24
CA THR A 253 -4.45 6.36 0.01
C THR A 253 -3.90 7.06 -1.23
N LEU A 254 -4.07 8.39 -1.32
CA LEU A 254 -3.60 9.20 -2.44
C LEU A 254 -2.13 9.62 -2.33
N GLY A 255 -1.54 9.48 -1.15
CA GLY A 255 -0.28 10.16 -0.81
C GLY A 255 -0.44 11.69 -0.86
N ALA A 256 -1.60 12.20 -0.42
CA ALA A 256 -1.97 13.61 -0.51
C ALA A 256 -1.16 14.50 0.43
N LYS A 257 -0.85 15.71 -0.06
CA LYS A 257 0.24 16.54 0.45
C LYS A 257 -0.21 17.64 1.42
N ASN A 258 -0.58 18.83 0.93
CA ASN A 258 -1.20 19.88 1.78
C ASN A 258 -2.70 19.75 1.86
N GLY A 259 -3.16 18.68 2.48
CA GLY A 259 -4.57 18.36 2.43
C GLY A 259 -5.02 17.93 1.03
N LEU A 260 -6.26 17.45 0.99
CA LEU A 260 -6.78 16.74 -0.16
C LEU A 260 -7.03 17.66 -1.35
N ALA A 261 -7.52 18.89 -1.11
CA ALA A 261 -7.93 19.78 -2.18
C ALA A 261 -6.77 20.22 -3.06
N ASP A 262 -5.66 20.62 -2.45
CA ASP A 262 -4.47 21.07 -3.19
C ASP A 262 -3.78 19.90 -3.91
N HIS A 263 -3.75 18.71 -3.30
CA HIS A 263 -3.15 17.54 -3.92
C HIS A 263 -3.93 17.08 -5.16
N ILE A 264 -5.26 17.08 -5.07
CA ILE A 264 -6.12 16.67 -6.18
C ILE A 264 -6.15 17.77 -7.24
N GLY A 265 -6.37 19.03 -6.83
CA GLY A 265 -6.42 20.19 -7.70
C GLY A 265 -7.33 19.98 -8.92
N GLU A 266 -6.78 20.21 -10.11
CA GLU A 266 -7.49 20.00 -11.39
C GLU A 266 -7.25 18.61 -12.00
N ARG A 267 -6.72 17.64 -11.25
CA ARG A 267 -6.43 16.30 -11.79
C ARG A 267 -7.71 15.49 -12.02
N GLN A 268 -7.75 14.73 -13.10
CA GLN A 268 -8.86 13.81 -13.42
C GLN A 268 -8.73 12.53 -12.60
N LEU A 269 -9.35 12.51 -11.43
CA LEU A 269 -9.25 11.44 -10.43
C LEU A 269 -10.64 10.93 -10.02
N LEU A 270 -10.75 9.61 -9.78
CA LEU A 270 -11.93 8.97 -9.21
C LEU A 270 -11.62 8.39 -7.83
N LEU A 271 -12.37 8.81 -6.81
CA LEU A 271 -12.38 8.19 -5.49
C LEU A 271 -13.58 7.25 -5.36
N LEU A 272 -13.32 5.99 -5.04
CA LEU A 272 -14.33 5.02 -4.64
C LEU A 272 -14.30 4.86 -3.11
N THR A 273 -15.29 5.42 -2.41
CA THR A 273 -15.42 5.30 -0.95
C THR A 273 -16.46 4.24 -0.59
N ASP A 274 -16.07 3.20 0.15
CA ASP A 274 -16.96 2.07 0.46
C ASP A 274 -17.46 2.12 1.92
N ASN A 275 -18.75 1.81 2.11
CA ASN A 275 -19.47 1.81 3.41
C ASN A 275 -19.50 3.18 4.11
N LEU A 276 -19.79 4.24 3.36
CA LEU A 276 -19.78 5.62 3.89
C LEU A 276 -20.86 5.85 4.96
N GLU A 277 -21.92 5.02 5.05
CA GLU A 277 -22.94 5.15 6.09
C GLU A 277 -22.39 5.06 7.53
N GLN A 278 -21.24 4.40 7.74
CA GLN A 278 -20.61 4.26 9.07
C GLN A 278 -20.09 5.59 9.60
N VAL A 279 -19.75 6.51 8.70
CA VAL A 279 -19.16 7.84 8.98
C VAL A 279 -19.90 8.91 8.18
N ALA A 280 -21.24 8.81 8.13
CA ALA A 280 -22.08 9.64 7.27
C ALA A 280 -21.87 11.16 7.46
N SER A 281 -21.47 11.60 8.66
CA SER A 281 -21.13 13.01 8.93
C SER A 281 -19.92 13.52 8.13
N ALA A 282 -19.02 12.64 7.66
CA ALA A 282 -17.90 12.99 6.80
C ALA A 282 -18.31 13.31 5.35
N ALA A 283 -19.55 12.98 4.94
CA ALA A 283 -20.01 13.22 3.58
C ALA A 283 -19.97 14.71 3.18
N GLY A 284 -20.20 15.62 4.14
CA GLY A 284 -20.10 17.07 3.91
C GLY A 284 -18.69 17.53 3.53
N GLU A 285 -17.67 16.94 4.15
CA GLU A 285 -16.26 17.21 3.81
C GLU A 285 -15.92 16.70 2.41
N LEU A 286 -16.40 15.51 2.03
CA LEU A 286 -16.23 14.97 0.68
C LEU A 286 -16.89 15.86 -0.38
N ALA A 287 -18.10 16.36 -0.11
CA ALA A 287 -18.77 17.28 -1.02
C ALA A 287 -17.99 18.59 -1.19
N THR A 288 -17.46 19.13 -0.09
CA THR A 288 -16.60 20.34 -0.11
C THR A 288 -15.32 20.10 -0.91
N LEU A 289 -14.73 18.90 -0.80
CA LEU A 289 -13.56 18.50 -1.57
C LEU A 289 -13.85 18.42 -3.08
N VAL A 290 -14.99 17.84 -3.45
CA VAL A 290 -15.47 17.81 -4.84
C VAL A 290 -15.69 19.23 -5.36
N GLU A 291 -16.31 20.13 -4.59
CA GLU A 291 -16.49 21.53 -5.00
C GLU A 291 -15.15 22.23 -5.23
N SER A 292 -14.14 21.94 -4.41
CA SER A 292 -12.81 22.55 -4.49
C SER A 292 -11.94 22.02 -5.64
N CYS A 293 -12.17 20.78 -6.10
CA CYS A 293 -11.31 20.11 -7.09
C CYS A 293 -12.07 19.83 -8.39
N PRO A 294 -12.09 20.70 -9.41
CA PRO A 294 -13.07 20.69 -10.50
C PRO A 294 -13.15 19.39 -11.33
N ASN A 295 -12.07 18.61 -11.39
CA ASN A 295 -12.00 17.35 -12.15
C ASN A 295 -12.07 16.09 -11.27
N LEU A 296 -12.24 16.25 -9.95
CA LEU A 296 -12.49 15.16 -9.02
C LEU A 296 -13.89 14.62 -9.21
N ARG A 297 -14.00 13.28 -9.21
CA ARG A 297 -15.26 12.57 -9.06
C ARG A 297 -15.18 11.61 -7.89
N VAL A 298 -16.27 11.49 -7.15
CA VAL A 298 -16.43 10.57 -6.04
C VAL A 298 -17.57 9.62 -6.37
N MET A 299 -17.31 8.32 -6.24
CA MET A 299 -18.30 7.26 -6.24
C MET A 299 -18.35 6.66 -4.84
N ALA A 300 -19.46 6.84 -4.14
CA ALA A 300 -19.65 6.30 -2.79
C ALA A 300 -20.61 5.11 -2.81
N THR A 301 -20.36 4.10 -1.98
CA THR A 301 -21.38 3.10 -1.65
C THR A 301 -21.99 3.45 -0.29
N SER A 302 -23.32 3.41 -0.21
CA SER A 302 -24.04 3.64 1.04
C SER A 302 -25.38 2.91 1.07
N ARG A 303 -25.94 2.69 2.27
CA ARG A 303 -27.30 2.18 2.43
C ARG A 303 -28.37 3.22 2.12
N GLU A 304 -28.04 4.49 2.29
CA GLU A 304 -28.96 5.62 2.16
C GLU A 304 -28.25 6.79 1.46
N VAL A 305 -29.06 7.72 0.94
CA VAL A 305 -28.56 8.95 0.32
C VAL A 305 -27.87 9.82 1.37
N LEU A 306 -26.70 10.36 1.05
CA LEU A 306 -25.87 11.12 2.00
C LEU A 306 -26.42 12.53 2.28
N ARG A 307 -27.30 13.01 1.40
CA ARG A 307 -27.96 14.32 1.43
C ARG A 307 -26.97 15.47 1.36
N VAL A 308 -25.98 15.33 0.47
CA VAL A 308 -24.96 16.35 0.23
C VAL A 308 -25.17 17.06 -1.10
N ARG A 309 -24.60 18.26 -1.22
CA ARG A 309 -24.74 19.08 -2.42
C ARG A 309 -24.04 18.41 -3.62
N GLY A 310 -24.69 18.45 -4.79
CA GLY A 310 -24.16 17.86 -6.02
C GLY A 310 -24.27 16.33 -6.09
N GLU A 311 -24.84 15.69 -5.07
CA GLU A 311 -25.07 14.24 -5.02
C GLU A 311 -26.06 13.79 -6.10
N ARG A 312 -25.66 12.79 -6.85
CA ARG A 312 -26.53 12.00 -7.73
C ARG A 312 -26.68 10.62 -7.12
N GLU A 313 -27.91 10.24 -6.85
CA GLU A 313 -28.23 8.88 -6.45
C GLU A 313 -28.26 7.95 -7.66
N TYR A 314 -27.65 6.77 -7.52
CA TYR A 314 -27.89 5.61 -8.38
C TYR A 314 -28.40 4.46 -7.50
N ALA A 315 -29.71 4.20 -7.58
CA ALA A 315 -30.33 3.13 -6.82
C ALA A 315 -29.99 1.76 -7.44
N VAL A 316 -29.17 0.98 -6.75
CA VAL A 316 -28.78 -0.37 -7.17
C VAL A 316 -29.96 -1.31 -6.90
N ALA A 317 -30.70 -1.64 -7.95
CA ALA A 317 -31.76 -2.65 -7.92
C ALA A 317 -31.17 -4.04 -7.62
N PRO A 318 -31.95 -5.03 -7.17
CA PRO A 318 -31.55 -6.45 -7.19
C PRO A 318 -31.24 -6.95 -8.61
N LEU A 319 -30.73 -8.18 -8.73
CA LEU A 319 -30.43 -8.77 -10.05
C LEU A 319 -31.72 -8.95 -10.86
N ALA A 320 -31.59 -8.86 -12.19
CA ALA A 320 -32.64 -9.33 -13.08
C ALA A 320 -32.81 -10.85 -12.91
N ASP A 321 -34.03 -11.37 -13.15
CA ASP A 321 -34.32 -12.81 -13.03
C ASP A 321 -33.28 -13.70 -13.75
N PRO A 322 -32.86 -13.44 -15.01
CA PRO A 322 -31.86 -14.26 -15.68
C PRO A 322 -30.50 -14.26 -14.97
N ASP A 323 -30.07 -13.12 -14.45
CA ASP A 323 -28.77 -12.96 -13.81
C ASP A 323 -28.74 -13.60 -12.42
N ALA A 324 -29.84 -13.51 -11.67
CA ALA A 324 -29.99 -14.20 -10.39
C ALA A 324 -29.95 -15.72 -10.56
N ILE A 325 -30.62 -16.25 -11.60
CA ILE A 325 -30.58 -17.67 -11.94
C ILE A 325 -29.17 -18.08 -12.37
N ALA A 326 -28.53 -17.29 -13.22
CA ALA A 326 -27.17 -17.55 -13.67
C ALA A 326 -26.19 -17.58 -12.49
N LEU A 327 -26.29 -16.61 -11.56
CA LEU A 327 -25.49 -16.57 -10.35
C LEU A 327 -25.72 -17.80 -9.46
N PHE A 328 -26.97 -18.21 -9.25
CA PHE A 328 -27.28 -19.41 -8.49
C PHE A 328 -26.65 -20.65 -9.14
N CYS A 329 -26.86 -20.83 -10.45
CA CYS A 329 -26.36 -21.99 -11.18
C CYS A 329 -24.83 -22.04 -11.22
N ASP A 330 -24.16 -20.91 -11.42
CA ASP A 330 -22.69 -20.79 -11.39
C ASP A 330 -22.13 -21.20 -10.03
N ARG A 331 -22.74 -20.75 -8.94
CA ARG A 331 -22.31 -21.06 -7.56
C ARG A 331 -22.67 -22.48 -7.11
N ALA A 332 -23.82 -22.99 -7.52
CA ALA A 332 -24.34 -24.30 -7.11
C ALA A 332 -23.91 -25.46 -8.03
N GLY A 333 -23.33 -25.18 -9.21
CA GLY A 333 -23.00 -26.20 -10.21
C GLY A 333 -24.23 -26.88 -10.81
N THR A 334 -25.36 -26.17 -10.91
CA THR A 334 -26.65 -26.71 -11.38
C THR A 334 -27.09 -26.06 -12.69
N GLN A 335 -28.10 -26.64 -13.36
CA GLN A 335 -28.68 -26.08 -14.57
C GLN A 335 -29.95 -25.26 -14.27
N PRO A 336 -30.23 -24.18 -15.03
CA PRO A 336 -31.43 -23.38 -14.84
C PRO A 336 -32.73 -24.18 -14.96
N ASP A 337 -33.66 -24.00 -14.02
CA ASP A 337 -35.01 -24.56 -14.11
C ASP A 337 -36.08 -23.61 -13.51
N ALA A 338 -37.35 -24.03 -13.57
CA ALA A 338 -38.47 -23.24 -13.04
C ALA A 338 -38.41 -23.08 -11.51
N THR A 339 -37.92 -24.09 -10.79
CA THR A 339 -37.81 -24.07 -9.33
C THR A 339 -36.75 -23.06 -8.87
N ILE A 340 -35.60 -23.03 -9.55
CA ILE A 340 -34.51 -22.07 -9.28
C ILE A 340 -34.98 -20.64 -9.55
N ARG A 341 -35.78 -20.44 -10.60
CA ARG A 341 -36.40 -19.13 -10.87
C ARG A 341 -37.32 -18.69 -9.73
N GLU A 342 -38.18 -19.58 -9.24
CA GLU A 342 -39.06 -19.29 -8.11
C GLU A 342 -38.27 -19.03 -6.82
N LEU A 343 -37.21 -19.81 -6.58
CA LEU A 343 -36.28 -19.61 -5.47
C LEU A 343 -35.57 -18.25 -5.53
N CYS A 344 -35.01 -17.87 -6.68
CA CYS A 344 -34.35 -16.58 -6.84
C CYS A 344 -35.32 -15.41 -6.56
N ARG A 345 -36.56 -15.51 -7.06
CA ARG A 345 -37.62 -14.52 -6.78
C ARG A 345 -38.00 -14.45 -5.31
N ALA A 346 -38.08 -15.59 -4.62
CA ALA A 346 -38.33 -15.63 -3.18
C ALA A 346 -37.18 -14.97 -2.37
N LEU A 347 -35.97 -14.98 -2.92
CA LEU A 347 -34.79 -14.30 -2.38
C LEU A 347 -34.67 -12.83 -2.83
N ASP A 348 -35.74 -12.25 -3.39
CA ASP A 348 -35.81 -10.90 -3.97
C ASP A 348 -34.70 -10.63 -5.02
N ASN A 349 -34.14 -11.68 -5.62
CA ASN A 349 -32.98 -11.62 -6.51
C ASN A 349 -31.78 -10.85 -5.92
N LEU A 350 -31.63 -10.82 -4.60
CA LEU A 350 -30.49 -10.18 -3.95
C LEU A 350 -29.23 -11.04 -4.12
N PRO A 351 -28.14 -10.55 -4.74
CA PRO A 351 -26.94 -11.36 -5.00
C PRO A 351 -26.44 -12.14 -3.80
N LEU A 352 -26.32 -11.49 -2.64
CA LEU A 352 -25.83 -12.16 -1.44
C LEU A 352 -26.80 -13.24 -0.94
N ALA A 353 -28.11 -13.01 -1.02
CA ALA A 353 -29.11 -14.00 -0.63
C ALA A 353 -29.09 -15.21 -1.57
N VAL A 354 -28.92 -14.96 -2.87
CA VAL A 354 -28.76 -16.00 -3.90
C VAL A 354 -27.49 -16.82 -3.66
N GLU A 355 -26.34 -16.18 -3.38
CA GLU A 355 -25.10 -16.89 -3.07
C GLU A 355 -25.21 -17.74 -1.79
N LEU A 356 -25.84 -17.20 -0.74
CA LEU A 356 -26.07 -17.93 0.51
C LEU A 356 -27.00 -19.14 0.31
N ALA A 357 -28.00 -19.04 -0.57
CA ALA A 357 -28.84 -20.17 -0.92
C ALA A 357 -28.08 -21.19 -1.78
N ALA A 358 -27.30 -20.73 -2.76
CA ALA A 358 -26.51 -21.58 -3.66
C ALA A 358 -25.48 -22.42 -2.89
N SER A 359 -24.85 -21.86 -1.83
CA SER A 359 -23.92 -22.62 -0.98
C SER A 359 -24.57 -23.81 -0.26
N ARG A 360 -25.90 -23.87 -0.18
CA ARG A 360 -26.66 -24.98 0.42
C ARG A 360 -27.06 -26.06 -0.58
N ALA A 361 -26.76 -25.91 -1.86
CA ALA A 361 -27.16 -26.85 -2.90
C ALA A 361 -26.52 -28.24 -2.75
N SER A 362 -25.42 -28.35 -2.01
CA SER A 362 -24.77 -29.60 -1.66
C SER A 362 -25.59 -30.48 -0.70
N VAL A 363 -26.49 -29.88 0.08
CA VAL A 363 -27.24 -30.57 1.16
C VAL A 363 -28.76 -30.49 1.00
N LEU A 364 -29.27 -29.52 0.24
CA LEU A 364 -30.70 -29.31 0.01
C LEU A 364 -30.98 -29.12 -1.48
N ALA A 365 -32.00 -29.79 -2.00
CA ALA A 365 -32.47 -29.53 -3.36
C ALA A 365 -33.16 -28.15 -3.44
N PRO A 366 -33.10 -27.44 -4.59
CA PRO A 366 -33.71 -26.11 -4.74
C PRO A 366 -35.18 -26.02 -4.31
N ARG A 367 -35.96 -27.08 -4.58
CA ARG A 367 -37.37 -27.16 -4.14
C ARG A 367 -37.52 -27.13 -2.61
N GLN A 368 -36.66 -27.85 -1.90
CA GLN A 368 -36.67 -27.89 -0.44
C GLN A 368 -36.24 -26.55 0.16
N MET A 369 -35.32 -25.82 -0.50
CA MET A 369 -34.94 -24.48 -0.10
C MET A 369 -36.11 -23.50 -0.24
N LEU A 370 -36.80 -23.53 -1.38
CA LEU A 370 -37.94 -22.67 -1.67
C LEU A 370 -39.07 -22.83 -0.63
N GLU A 371 -39.43 -24.08 -0.29
CA GLU A 371 -40.44 -24.38 0.73
C GLU A 371 -40.06 -23.82 2.11
N ARG A 372 -38.78 -23.93 2.49
CA ARG A 372 -38.26 -23.45 3.77
C ARG A 372 -38.19 -21.93 3.83
N ILE A 373 -37.58 -21.28 2.84
CA ILE A 373 -37.43 -19.82 2.77
C ILE A 373 -38.79 -19.13 2.80
N SER A 374 -39.77 -19.65 2.07
CA SER A 374 -41.14 -19.10 2.06
C SER A 374 -41.75 -19.10 3.46
N THR A 375 -41.59 -20.19 4.20
CA THR A 375 -42.07 -20.32 5.59
C THR A 375 -41.40 -19.31 6.53
N TRP A 376 -40.10 -19.08 6.35
CA TRP A 376 -39.33 -18.12 7.17
C TRP A 376 -39.69 -16.66 6.88
N LEU A 377 -39.92 -16.31 5.61
CA LEU A 377 -40.37 -14.98 5.23
C LEU A 377 -41.77 -14.67 5.82
N ASP A 378 -42.67 -15.66 5.84
CA ASP A 378 -43.99 -15.54 6.46
C ASP A 378 -43.88 -15.30 7.99
N LEU A 379 -42.95 -15.97 8.67
CA LEU A 379 -42.71 -15.79 10.11
C LEU A 379 -42.16 -14.40 10.47
N LEU A 380 -41.28 -13.84 9.64
CA LEU A 380 -40.63 -12.54 9.86
C LEU A 380 -41.45 -11.33 9.38
N SER A 381 -42.60 -11.56 8.76
CA SER A 381 -43.50 -10.53 8.23
C SER A 381 -44.19 -9.66 9.30
N GLY A 382 -43.97 -9.94 10.60
CA GLY A 382 -44.59 -9.23 11.73
C GLY A 382 -43.95 -7.90 12.15
N GLY A 383 -42.72 -7.58 11.71
CA GLY A 383 -42.02 -6.32 12.04
C GLY A 383 -42.34 -5.19 11.05
N ARG A 384 -42.79 -4.03 11.54
CA ARG A 384 -43.35 -2.93 10.72
C ARG A 384 -42.36 -1.90 10.16
N ASP A 385 -41.08 -1.94 10.55
CA ASP A 385 -40.19 -0.78 10.39
C ASP A 385 -38.95 -0.97 9.48
N ALA A 386 -38.78 -2.11 8.78
CA ALA A 386 -37.65 -2.36 7.88
C ALA A 386 -38.08 -2.51 6.40
N ASP A 387 -37.23 -2.06 5.45
CA ASP A 387 -37.44 -2.25 4.01
C ASP A 387 -37.66 -3.75 3.69
N PRO A 388 -38.68 -4.14 2.90
CA PRO A 388 -38.94 -5.52 2.50
C PRO A 388 -37.70 -6.32 2.10
N ARG A 389 -36.75 -5.71 1.40
CA ARG A 389 -35.54 -6.38 0.89
C ARG A 389 -34.49 -6.62 1.98
N GLN A 390 -34.38 -5.70 2.92
CA GLN A 390 -33.53 -5.91 4.09
C GLN A 390 -34.06 -7.07 4.94
N ARG A 391 -35.39 -7.23 5.00
CA ARG A 391 -36.02 -8.39 5.65
C ARG A 391 -35.69 -9.68 4.92
N THR A 392 -35.71 -9.72 3.59
CA THR A 392 -35.35 -10.93 2.82
C THR A 392 -33.90 -11.35 3.01
N LEU A 393 -32.95 -10.40 2.95
CA LEU A 393 -31.55 -10.73 3.23
C LEU A 393 -31.37 -11.20 4.67
N ARG A 394 -31.95 -10.50 5.64
CA ARG A 394 -31.89 -10.88 7.05
C ARG A 394 -32.47 -12.27 7.26
N ALA A 395 -33.64 -12.57 6.69
CA ALA A 395 -34.27 -13.89 6.72
C ALA A 395 -33.39 -14.98 6.10
N THR A 396 -32.68 -14.66 5.01
CA THR A 396 -31.77 -15.62 4.36
C THR A 396 -30.53 -15.90 5.22
N ILE A 397 -29.98 -14.88 5.88
CA ILE A 397 -28.87 -15.03 6.83
C ILE A 397 -29.34 -15.81 8.06
N GLU A 398 -30.51 -15.48 8.61
CA GLU A 398 -31.13 -16.16 9.76
C GLU A 398 -31.41 -17.63 9.44
N TRP A 399 -31.99 -17.93 8.28
CA TRP A 399 -32.14 -19.31 7.81
C TRP A 399 -30.81 -20.03 7.65
N SER A 400 -29.81 -19.37 7.07
CA SER A 400 -28.45 -19.92 6.91
C SER A 400 -27.77 -20.19 8.27
N HIS A 401 -28.05 -19.36 9.25
CA HIS A 401 -27.59 -19.46 10.63
C HIS A 401 -28.33 -20.59 11.39
N ASP A 402 -29.62 -20.76 11.19
CA ASP A 402 -30.42 -21.80 11.87
C ASP A 402 -30.15 -23.21 11.35
N LEU A 403 -29.53 -23.32 10.16
CA LEU A 403 -28.98 -24.57 9.64
C LEU A 403 -27.60 -24.92 10.21
N LEU A 404 -26.99 -24.03 10.99
CA LEU A 404 -25.70 -24.29 11.62
C LEU A 404 -25.86 -25.19 12.84
N THR A 405 -24.81 -25.95 13.15
CA THR A 405 -24.72 -26.61 14.45
C THR A 405 -24.60 -25.57 15.56
N ARG A 406 -24.85 -25.96 16.82
CA ARG A 406 -24.70 -25.04 17.96
C ARG A 406 -23.29 -24.45 18.08
N GLU A 407 -22.28 -25.27 17.78
CA GLU A 407 -20.86 -24.86 17.76
C GLU A 407 -20.60 -23.83 16.66
N GLU A 408 -21.11 -24.07 15.45
CA GLU A 408 -21.00 -23.15 14.33
C GLU A 408 -21.73 -21.82 14.58
N GLN A 409 -22.93 -21.84 15.19
CA GLN A 409 -23.66 -20.61 15.57
C GLN A 409 -22.86 -19.76 16.55
N ALA A 410 -22.28 -20.40 17.58
CA ALA A 410 -21.46 -19.71 18.56
C ALA A 410 -20.21 -19.11 17.89
N LEU A 411 -19.48 -19.87 17.08
CA LEU A 411 -18.30 -19.38 16.38
C LEU A 411 -18.64 -18.23 15.42
N PHE A 412 -19.72 -18.37 14.67
CA PHE A 412 -20.20 -17.33 13.74
C PHE A 412 -20.44 -16.00 14.44
N ALA A 413 -21.11 -16.01 15.61
CA ALA A 413 -21.32 -14.80 16.40
C ALA A 413 -19.98 -14.21 16.89
N ARG A 414 -19.08 -15.06 17.42
CA ARG A 414 -17.81 -14.61 18.00
C ARG A 414 -16.84 -14.00 16.99
N ILE A 415 -16.75 -14.54 15.77
CA ILE A 415 -15.86 -14.01 14.70
C ILE A 415 -16.23 -12.58 14.31
N SER A 416 -17.48 -12.15 14.55
CA SER A 416 -17.91 -10.78 14.24
C SER A 416 -17.15 -9.68 15.02
N VAL A 417 -16.45 -10.05 16.10
CA VAL A 417 -15.64 -9.15 16.91
C VAL A 417 -14.45 -8.54 16.14
N PHE A 418 -13.97 -9.22 15.10
CA PHE A 418 -12.85 -8.77 14.27
C PHE A 418 -13.32 -7.80 13.18
N ALA A 419 -12.85 -6.56 13.23
CA ALA A 419 -13.26 -5.51 12.30
C ALA A 419 -12.64 -5.66 10.89
N ALA A 420 -11.42 -6.20 10.81
CA ALA A 420 -10.68 -6.40 9.55
C ALA A 420 -10.34 -7.87 9.30
N GLY A 421 -11.18 -8.77 9.81
CA GLY A 421 -10.90 -10.19 9.81
C GLY A 421 -9.74 -10.57 10.74
N CYS A 422 -9.33 -11.82 10.68
CA CYS A 422 -8.37 -12.42 11.60
C CYS A 422 -7.56 -13.52 10.93
N THR A 423 -6.40 -13.84 11.49
CA THR A 423 -5.70 -15.10 11.17
C THR A 423 -6.37 -16.28 11.89
N LEU A 424 -5.96 -17.50 11.57
CA LEU A 424 -6.43 -18.70 12.28
C LEU A 424 -6.10 -18.62 13.77
N GLU A 425 -4.88 -18.24 14.13
CA GLU A 425 -4.41 -18.17 15.52
C GLU A 425 -5.21 -17.15 16.34
N ALA A 426 -5.58 -16.02 15.72
CA ALA A 426 -6.44 -15.03 16.35
C ALA A 426 -7.87 -15.58 16.55
N ALA A 427 -8.41 -16.26 15.54
CA ALA A 427 -9.73 -16.90 15.65
C ALA A 427 -9.76 -17.95 16.77
N GLU A 428 -8.75 -18.81 16.86
CA GLU A 428 -8.59 -19.81 17.93
C GLU A 428 -8.54 -19.15 19.31
N ALA A 429 -7.69 -18.13 19.49
CA ALA A 429 -7.47 -17.50 20.79
C ALA A 429 -8.64 -16.64 21.29
N VAL A 430 -9.40 -16.02 20.38
CA VAL A 430 -10.45 -15.05 20.73
C VAL A 430 -11.85 -15.66 20.66
N ALA A 431 -12.11 -16.43 19.60
CA ALA A 431 -13.43 -16.98 19.30
C ALA A 431 -13.57 -18.46 19.69
N ASP A 432 -12.51 -19.08 20.23
CA ASP A 432 -12.42 -20.52 20.48
C ASP A 432 -12.71 -21.32 19.20
N ALA A 433 -12.17 -20.85 18.07
CA ALA A 433 -12.40 -21.45 16.77
C ALA A 433 -11.71 -22.82 16.65
N GLU A 434 -12.42 -23.83 16.17
CA GLU A 434 -11.81 -25.05 15.65
C GLU A 434 -11.70 -24.95 14.12
N LEU A 435 -10.60 -25.44 13.55
CA LEU A 435 -10.33 -25.36 12.11
C LEU A 435 -11.48 -25.92 11.27
N ASP A 436 -12.03 -27.08 11.65
CA ASP A 436 -13.13 -27.73 10.93
C ASP A 436 -14.42 -26.91 10.99
N THR A 437 -14.72 -26.29 12.14
CA THR A 437 -15.89 -25.40 12.28
C THR A 437 -15.71 -24.12 11.45
N LEU A 438 -14.52 -23.53 11.45
CA LEU A 438 -14.22 -22.34 10.67
C LEU A 438 -14.26 -22.64 9.17
N GLN A 439 -13.70 -23.77 8.73
CA GLN A 439 -13.79 -24.24 7.35
C GLN A 439 -15.24 -24.49 6.94
N SER A 440 -16.06 -25.08 7.82
CA SER A 440 -17.49 -25.26 7.57
C SER A 440 -18.23 -23.93 7.37
N LEU A 441 -17.89 -22.89 8.14
CA LEU A 441 -18.44 -21.53 7.92
C LEU A 441 -17.99 -20.91 6.59
N VAL A 442 -16.76 -21.21 6.14
CA VAL A 442 -16.24 -20.80 4.82
C VAL A 442 -16.99 -21.50 3.70
N ASP A 443 -17.15 -22.83 3.78
CA ASP A 443 -17.88 -23.63 2.79
C ASP A 443 -19.35 -23.17 2.67
N LYS A 444 -19.93 -22.71 3.78
CA LYS A 444 -21.30 -22.15 3.84
C LYS A 444 -21.38 -20.68 3.40
N SER A 445 -20.27 -20.07 3.00
CA SER A 445 -20.18 -18.66 2.56
C SER A 445 -20.57 -17.62 3.62
N LEU A 446 -20.52 -18.00 4.91
CA LEU A 446 -20.74 -17.07 6.03
C LEU A 446 -19.45 -16.37 6.46
N VAL A 447 -18.31 -17.02 6.22
CA VAL A 447 -16.96 -16.48 6.35
C VAL A 447 -16.26 -16.59 4.99
N ARG A 448 -15.36 -15.68 4.68
CA ARG A 448 -14.50 -15.67 3.49
C ARG A 448 -13.05 -15.91 3.92
N HIS A 449 -12.27 -16.50 3.03
CA HIS A 449 -10.87 -16.82 3.28
C HIS A 449 -10.02 -16.54 2.02
N THR A 450 -8.87 -15.90 2.20
CA THR A 450 -7.82 -15.69 1.20
C THR A 450 -6.49 -15.79 1.90
N GLU A 451 -5.62 -16.65 1.35
CA GLU A 451 -4.29 -16.94 1.87
C GLU A 451 -4.32 -17.36 3.34
N GLU A 452 -4.20 -16.40 4.27
CA GLU A 452 -4.08 -16.63 5.71
C GLU A 452 -5.14 -15.90 6.54
N ARG A 453 -6.08 -15.17 5.91
CA ARG A 453 -7.06 -14.33 6.61
C ARG A 453 -8.50 -14.78 6.40
N PHE A 454 -9.26 -14.77 7.48
CA PHE A 454 -10.69 -14.99 7.53
C PHE A 454 -11.43 -13.68 7.76
N TRP A 455 -12.51 -13.41 7.03
CA TRP A 455 -13.34 -12.22 7.26
C TRP A 455 -14.81 -12.46 6.90
N MET A 456 -15.69 -11.58 7.36
CA MET A 456 -17.12 -11.62 7.07
C MET A 456 -17.51 -10.48 6.15
N LEU A 457 -18.44 -10.72 5.24
CA LEU A 457 -19.09 -9.62 4.52
C LEU A 457 -19.87 -8.76 5.51
N GLU A 458 -19.85 -7.44 5.34
CA GLU A 458 -20.36 -6.50 6.33
C GLU A 458 -21.83 -6.77 6.76
N SER A 459 -22.70 -7.16 5.81
CA SER A 459 -24.09 -7.51 6.15
C SER A 459 -24.20 -8.77 7.01
N ILE A 460 -23.32 -9.76 6.78
CA ILE A 460 -23.26 -10.98 7.58
C ILE A 460 -22.63 -10.67 8.95
N ARG A 461 -21.55 -9.89 8.98
CA ARG A 461 -20.88 -9.43 10.20
C ARG A 461 -21.83 -8.65 11.10
N THR A 462 -22.66 -7.76 10.53
CA THR A 462 -23.69 -6.99 11.26
C THR A 462 -24.66 -7.95 11.96
N TYR A 463 -25.22 -8.93 11.22
CA TYR A 463 -26.13 -9.91 11.80
C TYR A 463 -25.44 -10.78 12.87
N ALA A 464 -24.21 -11.21 12.62
CA ALA A 464 -23.41 -11.98 13.57
C ALA A 464 -23.09 -11.19 14.85
N ALA A 465 -22.81 -9.89 14.72
CA ALA A 465 -22.57 -9.00 15.85
C ALA A 465 -23.83 -8.84 16.70
N GLU A 466 -25.03 -8.73 16.09
CA GLU A 466 -26.28 -8.75 16.85
C GLU A 466 -26.47 -10.07 17.63
N ARG A 467 -26.12 -11.22 17.03
CA ARG A 467 -26.16 -12.52 17.74
C ARG A 467 -25.13 -12.57 18.87
N LEU A 468 -23.96 -11.93 18.69
CA LEU A 468 -22.97 -11.78 19.74
C LEU A 468 -23.50 -10.89 20.88
N GLU A 469 -24.21 -9.80 20.59
CA GLU A 469 -24.84 -8.95 21.61
C GLU A 469 -25.90 -9.69 22.45
N GLU A 470 -26.57 -10.69 21.87
CA GLU A 470 -27.51 -11.57 22.55
C GLU A 470 -26.84 -12.73 23.31
N ALA A 471 -25.55 -12.98 23.08
CA ALA A 471 -24.82 -14.09 23.66
C ALA A 471 -24.33 -13.77 25.08
N ASP A 472 -24.47 -14.73 25.99
CA ASP A 472 -24.03 -14.59 27.39
C ASP A 472 -22.51 -14.35 27.53
N ASP A 473 -21.71 -14.73 26.53
CA ASP A 473 -20.25 -14.62 26.51
C ASP A 473 -19.71 -13.40 25.74
N ARG A 474 -20.58 -12.50 25.28
CA ARG A 474 -20.24 -11.26 24.54
C ARG A 474 -19.04 -10.51 25.14
N ASP A 475 -19.16 -10.11 26.40
CA ASP A 475 -18.14 -9.31 27.07
C ASP A 475 -16.84 -10.11 27.29
N ALA A 476 -16.94 -11.43 27.41
CA ALA A 476 -15.76 -12.30 27.49
C ALA A 476 -15.02 -12.34 26.16
N VAL A 477 -15.74 -12.49 25.03
CA VAL A 477 -15.16 -12.51 23.68
C VAL A 477 -14.52 -11.16 23.34
N ARG A 478 -15.21 -10.04 23.59
CA ARG A 478 -14.65 -8.69 23.37
C ARG A 478 -13.40 -8.44 24.22
N ARG A 479 -13.39 -8.93 25.46
CA ARG A 479 -12.21 -8.85 26.34
C ARG A 479 -11.06 -9.74 25.86
N ARG A 480 -11.33 -10.94 25.35
CA ARG A 480 -10.30 -11.81 24.73
C ARG A 480 -9.71 -11.16 23.49
N HIS A 481 -10.55 -10.57 22.64
CA HIS A 481 -10.10 -9.80 21.47
C HIS A 481 -9.15 -8.69 21.88
N ALA A 482 -9.58 -7.84 22.82
CA ALA A 482 -8.76 -6.74 23.31
C ALA A 482 -7.44 -7.21 23.94
N THR A 483 -7.49 -8.28 24.75
CA THR A 483 -6.30 -8.89 25.36
C THR A 483 -5.35 -9.46 24.32
N TYR A 484 -5.87 -10.16 23.30
CA TYR A 484 -5.06 -10.75 22.24
C TYR A 484 -4.29 -9.68 21.47
N TYR A 485 -4.97 -8.61 21.04
CA TYR A 485 -4.34 -7.54 20.28
C TYR A 485 -3.43 -6.65 21.12
N LEU A 486 -3.72 -6.48 22.41
CA LEU A 486 -2.76 -5.91 23.37
C LEU A 486 -1.47 -6.74 23.41
N GLN A 487 -1.59 -8.05 23.62
CA GLN A 487 -0.42 -8.93 23.69
C GLN A 487 0.35 -8.96 22.37
N LEU A 488 -0.34 -8.92 21.22
CA LEU A 488 0.31 -8.82 19.92
C LEU A 488 1.12 -7.53 19.81
N ALA A 489 0.51 -6.38 20.14
CA ALA A 489 1.19 -5.09 20.10
C ALA A 489 2.40 -5.07 21.04
N GLU A 490 2.26 -5.55 22.27
CA GLU A 490 3.35 -5.63 23.25
C GLU A 490 4.48 -6.56 22.80
N ARG A 491 4.18 -7.71 22.17
CA ARG A 491 5.20 -8.62 21.62
C ARG A 491 5.98 -7.96 20.49
N LEU A 492 5.29 -7.32 19.54
CA LEU A 492 5.92 -6.65 18.41
C LEU A 492 6.76 -5.45 18.88
N ASP A 493 6.27 -4.67 19.84
CA ASP A 493 7.04 -3.61 20.49
C ASP A 493 8.25 -4.15 21.27
N ALA A 494 8.13 -5.29 21.95
CA ALA A 494 9.26 -5.89 22.67
C ALA A 494 10.40 -6.30 21.73
N VAL A 495 10.09 -6.83 20.55
CA VAL A 495 11.08 -7.15 19.50
C VAL A 495 11.79 -5.88 19.04
N ILE A 496 11.04 -4.82 18.76
CA ILE A 496 11.60 -3.50 18.41
C ILE A 496 12.54 -2.99 19.51
N ARG A 497 12.10 -3.04 20.78
CA ARG A 497 12.89 -2.57 21.93
C ARG A 497 14.12 -3.41 22.21
N ALA A 498 14.10 -4.71 21.89
CA ALA A 498 15.26 -5.59 22.00
C ALA A 498 16.38 -5.21 21.02
N GLY A 499 16.08 -4.43 19.98
CA GLY A 499 17.04 -3.96 18.99
C GLY A 499 17.14 -4.85 17.74
N ASP A 500 16.10 -5.64 17.47
CA ASP A 500 15.93 -6.38 16.22
C ASP A 500 15.42 -5.46 15.09
N PRO A 501 15.56 -5.86 13.80
CA PRO A 501 15.00 -5.11 12.68
C PRO A 501 13.49 -4.86 12.82
N GLU A 502 13.10 -3.60 12.76
CA GLU A 502 11.74 -3.12 13.04
C GLU A 502 10.76 -3.24 11.86
N GLU A 503 11.25 -3.49 10.64
CA GLU A 503 10.45 -3.54 9.40
C GLU A 503 9.34 -4.59 9.43
N GLY A 504 9.67 -5.80 9.90
CA GLY A 504 8.72 -6.90 10.06
C GLY A 504 7.61 -6.55 11.08
N PRO A 505 7.97 -6.21 12.34
CA PRO A 505 7.00 -5.80 13.34
C PRO A 505 6.10 -4.64 12.93
N VAL A 506 6.66 -3.59 12.31
CA VAL A 506 5.88 -2.43 11.85
C VAL A 506 4.87 -2.83 10.76
N SER A 507 5.27 -3.69 9.83
CA SER A 507 4.38 -4.18 8.77
C SER A 507 3.27 -5.08 9.33
N ALA A 508 3.56 -5.89 10.36
CA ALA A 508 2.55 -6.68 11.05
C ALA A 508 1.53 -5.80 11.81
N LEU A 509 1.99 -4.71 12.45
CA LEU A 509 1.10 -3.73 13.10
C LEU A 509 0.19 -3.03 12.08
N GLU A 510 0.72 -2.67 10.90
CA GLU A 510 -0.05 -2.04 9.81
C GLU A 510 -1.23 -2.91 9.38
N VAL A 511 -1.02 -4.22 9.26
CA VAL A 511 -2.08 -5.17 8.87
C VAL A 511 -3.18 -5.27 9.94
N GLU A 512 -2.83 -5.18 11.22
CA GLU A 512 -3.77 -5.36 12.34
C GLU A 512 -4.34 -4.05 12.91
N ILE A 513 -4.04 -2.90 12.30
CA ILE A 513 -4.37 -1.58 12.87
C ILE A 513 -5.86 -1.40 13.18
N ASN A 514 -6.74 -1.98 12.38
CA ASN A 514 -8.19 -1.89 12.59
C ASN A 514 -8.67 -2.74 13.77
N ASN A 515 -8.05 -3.90 14.01
CA ASN A 515 -8.35 -4.71 15.19
C ASN A 515 -7.76 -4.06 16.46
N LEU A 516 -6.60 -3.41 16.36
CA LEU A 516 -6.02 -2.60 17.44
C LEU A 516 -6.90 -1.40 17.80
N ARG A 517 -7.42 -0.67 16.80
CA ARG A 517 -8.41 0.41 17.00
C ARG A 517 -9.67 -0.12 17.69
N THR A 518 -10.19 -1.27 17.24
CA THR A 518 -11.35 -1.94 17.88
C THR A 518 -11.09 -2.30 19.35
N ALA A 519 -9.86 -2.73 19.69
CA ALA A 519 -9.46 -2.99 21.07
C ALA A 519 -9.35 -1.70 21.91
N VAL A 520 -8.84 -0.61 21.34
CA VAL A 520 -8.82 0.71 21.98
C VAL A 520 -10.24 1.22 22.23
N ASP A 521 -11.12 1.12 21.24
CA ASP A 521 -12.53 1.50 21.38
C ASP A 521 -13.22 0.72 22.51
N PHE A 522 -12.99 -0.59 22.60
CA PHE A 522 -13.47 -1.39 23.73
C PHE A 522 -12.97 -0.87 25.08
N GLY A 523 -11.68 -0.50 25.17
CA GLY A 523 -11.11 0.08 26.38
C GLY A 523 -11.75 1.43 26.75
N LEU A 524 -11.99 2.29 25.77
CA LEU A 524 -12.67 3.58 25.97
C LEU A 524 -14.13 3.39 26.40
N GLU A 525 -14.88 2.49 25.75
CA GLU A 525 -16.27 2.18 26.08
C GLU A 525 -16.42 1.61 27.50
N THR A 526 -15.47 0.77 27.93
CA THR A 526 -15.51 0.10 29.25
C THR A 526 -14.81 0.87 30.35
N GLY A 527 -14.13 1.98 30.03
CA GLY A 527 -13.32 2.74 30.99
C GLY A 527 -12.02 2.05 31.41
N ASP A 528 -11.54 1.06 30.64
CA ASP A 528 -10.26 0.37 30.86
C ASP A 528 -9.10 1.22 30.33
N ALA A 529 -8.74 2.24 31.12
CA ALA A 529 -7.62 3.12 30.79
C ALA A 529 -6.28 2.37 30.59
N PRO A 530 -5.90 1.37 31.43
CA PRO A 530 -4.70 0.57 31.20
C PRO A 530 -4.63 -0.06 29.80
N LEU A 531 -5.72 -0.69 29.33
CA LEU A 531 -5.77 -1.31 28.00
C LEU A 531 -5.47 -0.30 26.89
N VAL A 532 -6.17 0.85 26.91
CA VAL A 532 -5.98 1.92 25.90
C VAL A 532 -4.54 2.43 25.91
N ARG A 533 -4.01 2.70 27.11
CA ARG A 533 -2.66 3.25 27.27
C ARG A 533 -1.58 2.27 26.81
N HIS A 534 -1.72 0.98 27.12
CA HIS A 534 -0.73 -0.03 26.75
C HIS A 534 -0.70 -0.29 25.24
N ILE A 535 -1.87 -0.42 24.59
CA ILE A 535 -1.93 -0.54 23.12
C ILE A 535 -1.31 0.69 22.48
N THR A 536 -1.72 1.89 22.89
CA THR A 536 -1.21 3.15 22.33
C THR A 536 0.31 3.29 22.50
N ALA A 537 0.86 2.86 23.64
CA ALA A 537 2.30 2.93 23.91
C ALA A 537 3.16 1.96 23.06
N ALA A 538 2.54 0.98 22.40
CA ALA A 538 3.21 -0.01 21.55
C ALA A 538 3.22 0.36 20.05
N LEU A 539 2.44 1.36 19.63
CA LEU A 539 2.33 1.82 18.24
C LEU A 539 3.25 2.97 17.78
N PRO A 540 4.06 3.68 18.62
CA PRO A 540 4.84 4.81 18.15
C PRO A 540 5.70 4.56 16.91
N MET A 541 6.38 3.41 16.84
CA MET A 541 7.22 3.10 15.69
C MET A 541 6.41 2.95 14.40
N TYR A 542 5.21 2.36 14.45
CA TYR A 542 4.33 2.30 13.29
C TYR A 542 4.01 3.71 12.76
N TRP A 543 3.61 4.64 13.64
CA TRP A 543 3.32 6.00 13.24
C TRP A 543 4.55 6.75 12.72
N ILE A 544 5.71 6.59 13.37
CA ILE A 544 6.96 7.25 12.96
C ILE A 544 7.43 6.75 11.59
N VAL A 545 7.51 5.44 11.38
CA VAL A 545 8.00 4.85 10.12
C VAL A 545 7.08 5.20 8.96
N ARG A 546 5.76 5.17 9.18
CA ARG A 546 4.76 5.44 8.14
C ARG A 546 4.45 6.93 7.95
N GLY A 547 5.05 7.82 8.75
CA GLY A 547 4.82 9.27 8.69
C GLY A 547 3.43 9.70 9.16
N LEU A 548 2.76 8.90 10.01
CA LEU A 548 1.42 9.15 10.54
C LEU A 548 1.47 9.95 11.85
N TYR A 549 2.21 11.06 11.85
CA TYR A 549 2.50 11.84 13.06
C TYR A 549 1.26 12.44 13.72
N ALA A 550 0.32 12.96 12.91
CA ALA A 550 -0.92 13.55 13.39
C ALA A 550 -1.82 12.51 14.08
N GLU A 551 -2.05 11.35 13.43
CA GLU A 551 -2.79 10.24 14.01
C GLU A 551 -2.14 9.77 15.31
N GLY A 552 -0.82 9.54 15.31
CA GLY A 552 -0.10 9.10 16.50
C GLY A 552 -0.20 10.08 17.66
N ARG A 553 -0.06 11.38 17.38
CA ARG A 553 -0.23 12.43 18.40
C ARG A 553 -1.65 12.45 18.95
N HIS A 554 -2.67 12.37 18.09
CA HIS A 554 -4.07 12.33 18.50
C HIS A 554 -4.33 11.20 19.51
N TRP A 555 -3.89 9.97 19.21
CA TRP A 555 -4.08 8.82 20.09
C TRP A 555 -3.27 8.91 21.38
N ILE A 556 -2.02 9.38 21.31
CA ILE A 556 -1.15 9.53 22.49
C ILE A 556 -1.72 10.58 23.46
N GLU A 557 -2.13 11.76 22.97
CA GLU A 557 -2.73 12.80 23.80
C GLU A 557 -4.01 12.31 24.45
N ARG A 558 -4.84 11.57 23.70
CA ARG A 558 -6.07 10.98 24.21
C ARG A 558 -5.80 9.92 25.29
N ALA A 559 -4.79 9.06 25.12
CA ALA A 559 -4.39 8.08 26.12
C ALA A 559 -3.79 8.73 27.38
N LEU A 560 -3.01 9.80 27.24
CA LEU A 560 -2.45 10.58 28.35
C LEU A 560 -3.52 11.33 29.16
N ALA A 561 -4.67 11.61 28.57
CA ALA A 561 -5.80 12.29 29.21
C ALA A 561 -6.72 11.35 30.01
N LEU A 562 -6.57 10.02 29.87
CA LEU A 562 -7.44 9.05 30.56
C LEU A 562 -7.11 8.93 32.06
N ASP A 563 -5.84 9.01 32.43
CA ASP A 563 -5.40 9.00 33.82
C ASP A 563 -4.07 9.77 34.02
N GLU A 564 -3.76 10.09 35.27
CA GLU A 564 -2.53 10.77 35.67
C GLU A 564 -1.52 9.80 36.32
N LYS A 565 -1.61 8.48 36.04
CA LYS A 565 -0.71 7.50 36.66
C LYS A 565 0.73 7.73 36.19
N ARG A 566 1.61 7.94 37.16
CA ARG A 566 3.07 8.06 36.96
C ARG A 566 3.71 6.68 36.89
N ASP A 567 3.60 6.03 35.73
CA ASP A 567 4.14 4.70 35.47
C ASP A 567 4.98 4.65 34.17
N GLU A 568 5.59 3.50 33.89
CA GLU A 568 6.41 3.27 32.69
C GLU A 568 5.63 3.51 31.39
N THR A 569 4.34 3.18 31.35
CA THR A 569 3.49 3.42 30.18
C THR A 569 3.35 4.92 29.90
N ARG A 570 3.13 5.74 30.94
CA ARG A 570 3.05 7.20 30.78
C ARG A 570 4.37 7.76 30.28
N ARG A 571 5.50 7.29 30.83
CA ARG A 571 6.84 7.68 30.39
C ARG A 571 7.05 7.38 28.90
N ARG A 572 6.62 6.21 28.43
CA ARG A 572 6.71 5.81 27.01
C ARG A 572 5.86 6.70 26.11
N LEU A 573 4.61 6.96 26.51
CA LEU A 573 3.70 7.84 25.77
C LEU A 573 4.27 9.27 25.68
N LEU A 574 4.80 9.82 26.76
CA LEU A 574 5.44 11.14 26.77
C LEU A 574 6.71 11.19 25.90
N SER A 575 7.53 10.16 25.94
CA SER A 575 8.73 10.05 25.08
C SER A 575 8.35 10.02 23.59
N ALA A 576 7.31 9.27 23.24
CA ALA A 576 6.75 9.25 21.89
C ALA A 576 6.14 10.61 21.50
N LEU A 577 5.34 11.23 22.38
CA LEU A 577 4.78 12.56 22.16
C LEU A 577 5.86 13.60 21.89
N GLY A 578 6.95 13.59 22.67
CA GLY A 578 8.09 14.49 22.46
C GLY A 578 8.72 14.32 21.08
N THR A 579 8.85 13.08 20.62
CA THR A 579 9.38 12.75 19.28
C THR A 579 8.45 13.21 18.16
N LEU A 580 7.15 12.90 18.25
CA LEU A 580 6.17 13.30 17.22
C LEU A 580 6.00 14.83 17.18
N ALA A 581 5.95 15.49 18.34
CA ALA A 581 5.84 16.94 18.43
C ALA A 581 7.07 17.64 17.84
N TYR A 582 8.28 17.10 18.06
CA TYR A 582 9.50 17.61 17.44
C TYR A 582 9.45 17.51 15.91
N ALA A 583 9.04 16.35 15.38
CA ALA A 583 8.90 16.13 13.94
C ALA A 583 7.85 17.06 13.28
N GLN A 584 6.87 17.51 14.05
CA GLN A 584 5.85 18.47 13.64
C GLN A 584 6.23 19.95 13.93
N GLY A 585 7.49 20.22 14.30
CA GLY A 585 7.95 21.59 14.58
C GLY A 585 7.45 22.21 15.90
N ASP A 586 6.61 21.52 16.68
CA ASP A 586 6.10 22.00 17.98
C ASP A 586 7.14 21.80 19.09
N ARG A 587 8.21 22.61 19.03
CA ARG A 587 9.32 22.65 19.99
C ARG A 587 8.84 22.74 21.44
N ARG A 588 7.78 23.51 21.69
CA ARG A 588 7.27 23.73 23.05
C ARG A 588 6.66 22.44 23.61
N ALA A 589 5.82 21.76 22.84
CA ALA A 589 5.27 20.47 23.25
C ALA A 589 6.36 19.40 23.35
N ALA A 590 7.33 19.40 22.42
CA ALA A 590 8.46 18.47 22.43
C ALA A 590 9.27 18.56 23.73
N VAL A 591 9.72 19.76 24.10
CA VAL A 591 10.49 19.99 25.35
C VAL A 591 9.66 19.60 26.58
N ALA A 592 8.40 20.02 26.65
CA ALA A 592 7.55 19.71 27.80
C ALA A 592 7.36 18.20 28.01
N ALA A 593 7.07 17.45 26.93
CA ALA A 593 6.86 16.02 27.00
C ALA A 593 8.16 15.25 27.29
N SER A 594 9.28 15.62 26.66
CA SER A 594 10.59 15.01 26.92
C SER A 594 11.09 15.25 28.35
N ASP A 595 10.85 16.44 28.91
CA ASP A 595 11.20 16.74 30.30
C ASP A 595 10.39 15.90 31.29
N GLU A 596 9.08 15.79 31.09
CA GLU A 596 8.23 14.95 31.95
C GLU A 596 8.61 13.47 31.84
N ALA A 597 8.95 12.99 30.63
CA ALA A 597 9.45 11.62 30.43
C ALA A 597 10.77 11.38 31.17
N ALA A 598 11.73 12.32 31.08
CA ALA A 598 13.03 12.21 31.74
C ALA A 598 12.94 12.23 33.27
N LEU A 599 12.06 13.08 33.82
CA LEU A 599 11.75 13.12 35.25
C LEU A 599 11.14 11.79 35.71
N LEU A 600 10.14 11.30 34.97
CA LEU A 600 9.47 10.05 35.31
C LEU A 600 10.41 8.84 35.22
N ALA A 601 11.31 8.82 34.24
CA ALA A 601 12.34 7.78 34.12
C ALA A 601 13.31 7.74 35.31
N SER A 602 13.56 8.89 35.94
CA SER A 602 14.41 9.00 37.12
C SER A 602 13.69 8.55 38.39
N ASP A 603 12.38 8.80 38.48
CA ASP A 603 11.54 8.41 39.62
C ASP A 603 11.30 6.88 39.70
N LEU A 604 11.24 6.19 38.56
CA LEU A 604 10.88 4.75 38.50
C LEU A 604 12.05 3.81 38.93
N GLY A 605 13.28 4.06 38.47
CA GLY A 605 14.51 3.30 38.79
C GLY A 605 14.62 1.84 38.27
N GLY A 606 15.77 1.43 37.70
CA GLY A 606 16.05 0.03 37.29
C GLY A 606 17.11 -0.15 36.19
N GLU A 607 17.56 -1.38 35.92
CA GLU A 607 18.59 -1.66 34.89
C GLU A 607 18.06 -1.52 33.44
N THR A 608 16.94 -2.16 33.09
CA THR A 608 16.26 -1.96 31.79
C THR A 608 15.80 -0.51 31.61
N GLU A 609 15.51 0.17 32.72
CA GLU A 609 15.18 1.59 32.73
C GLU A 609 16.40 2.48 32.48
N THR A 610 17.62 1.98 32.68
CA THR A 610 18.84 2.80 32.51
C THR A 610 19.04 3.25 31.07
N ILE A 611 18.84 2.38 30.07
CA ILE A 611 18.93 2.76 28.65
C ILE A 611 17.84 3.77 28.29
N ALA A 612 16.60 3.54 28.74
CA ALA A 612 15.46 4.39 28.44
C ALA A 612 15.56 5.76 29.14
N ARG A 613 15.97 5.78 30.41
CA ARG A 613 16.27 6.98 31.19
C ARG A 613 17.35 7.82 30.55
N LEU A 614 18.50 7.21 30.22
CA LEU A 614 19.59 7.93 29.56
C LEU A 614 19.16 8.47 28.21
N ARG A 615 18.35 7.74 27.44
CA ARG A 615 17.75 8.24 26.21
C ARG A 615 16.88 9.45 26.46
N ASP A 616 15.91 9.37 27.38
CA ASP A 616 14.95 10.45 27.61
C ASP A 616 15.65 11.71 28.15
N GLN A 617 16.63 11.55 29.04
CA GLN A 617 17.44 12.67 29.54
C GLN A 617 18.32 13.28 28.44
N ALA A 618 18.96 12.46 27.61
CA ALA A 618 19.80 12.95 26.52
C ALA A 618 18.99 13.68 25.45
N VAL A 619 17.81 13.14 25.09
CA VAL A 619 16.88 13.80 24.17
C VAL A 619 16.36 15.11 24.77
N ALA A 620 15.97 15.14 26.05
CA ALA A 620 15.56 16.38 26.70
C ALA A 620 16.66 17.44 26.70
N ALA A 621 17.92 17.05 26.95
CA ALA A 621 19.08 17.94 26.86
C ALA A 621 19.29 18.46 25.42
N MET A 622 19.19 17.58 24.40
CA MET A 622 19.25 17.99 22.99
C MET A 622 18.15 19.00 22.63
N GLN A 623 16.91 18.74 23.05
CA GLN A 623 15.76 19.62 22.77
C GLN A 623 15.91 21.01 23.41
N LYS A 624 16.69 21.11 24.50
CA LYS A 624 17.05 22.38 25.16
C LYS A 624 18.30 23.05 24.59
N GLY A 625 19.01 22.37 23.68
CA GLY A 625 20.30 22.82 23.15
C GLY A 625 21.49 22.62 24.10
N ASP A 626 21.33 21.85 25.19
CA ASP A 626 22.43 21.49 26.08
C ASP A 626 23.22 20.30 25.52
N LEU A 627 24.04 20.60 24.51
CA LEU A 627 24.80 19.59 23.77
C LEU A 627 25.85 18.86 24.63
N GLN A 628 26.40 19.53 25.65
CA GLN A 628 27.39 18.94 26.53
C GLN A 628 26.76 17.83 27.38
N THR A 629 25.66 18.14 28.08
CA THR A 629 24.95 17.15 28.89
C THR A 629 24.42 16.01 28.00
N ALA A 630 23.92 16.33 26.80
CA ALA A 630 23.47 15.30 25.86
C ALA A 630 24.61 14.34 25.45
N GLU A 631 25.80 14.86 25.14
CA GLU A 631 26.96 14.05 24.74
C GLU A 631 27.39 13.08 25.84
N GLU A 632 27.50 13.57 27.09
CA GLU A 632 27.85 12.75 28.25
C GLU A 632 26.85 11.60 28.44
N LEU A 633 25.54 11.90 28.35
CA LEU A 633 24.48 10.90 28.50
C LEU A 633 24.43 9.90 27.35
N PHE A 634 24.67 10.31 26.10
CA PHE A 634 24.74 9.36 24.98
C PHE A 634 25.98 8.46 25.03
N HIS A 635 27.11 8.96 25.53
CA HIS A 635 28.29 8.11 25.77
C HIS A 635 28.02 7.05 26.85
N GLU A 636 27.39 7.43 27.96
CA GLU A 636 26.97 6.49 29.00
C GLU A 636 26.00 5.45 28.41
N ARG A 637 24.98 5.91 27.67
CA ARG A 637 23.97 5.04 27.04
C ARG A 637 24.61 4.09 26.03
N LEU A 638 25.58 4.53 25.24
CA LEU A 638 26.30 3.70 24.27
C LEU A 638 27.04 2.56 24.98
N GLY A 639 27.70 2.84 26.11
CA GLY A 639 28.36 1.82 26.92
C GLY A 639 27.39 0.74 27.41
N VAL A 640 26.22 1.16 27.91
CA VAL A 640 25.17 0.22 28.35
C VAL A 640 24.60 -0.58 27.17
N ALA A 641 24.32 0.08 26.03
CA ALA A 641 23.75 -0.56 24.85
C ALA A 641 24.67 -1.65 24.27
N ILE A 642 25.99 -1.40 24.22
CA ILE A 642 26.99 -2.39 23.81
C ILE A 642 27.03 -3.56 24.80
N ALA A 643 26.99 -3.29 26.10
CA ALA A 643 27.06 -4.33 27.13
C ALA A 643 25.88 -5.33 27.07
N VAL A 644 24.71 -4.89 26.60
CA VAL A 644 23.51 -5.73 26.45
C VAL A 644 23.26 -6.18 25.00
N ASP A 645 24.20 -5.95 24.09
CA ASP A 645 24.11 -6.26 22.64
C ASP A 645 22.87 -5.69 21.93
N ASN A 646 22.40 -4.51 22.36
CA ASN A 646 21.27 -3.85 21.69
C ASN A 646 21.77 -3.06 20.47
N GLY A 647 21.63 -3.66 19.29
CA GLY A 647 22.15 -3.09 18.04
C GLY A 647 21.52 -1.76 17.64
N VAL A 648 20.18 -1.66 17.71
CA VAL A 648 19.46 -0.42 17.36
C VAL A 648 19.83 0.71 18.33
N ALA A 649 19.90 0.45 19.63
CA ALA A 649 20.31 1.45 20.61
C ALA A 649 21.77 1.89 20.41
N THR A 650 22.67 0.96 20.09
CA THR A 650 24.08 1.25 19.77
C THR A 650 24.18 2.18 18.56
N SER A 651 23.48 1.85 17.47
CA SER A 651 23.41 2.68 16.26
C SER A 651 22.80 4.05 16.56
N SER A 652 21.66 4.10 17.25
CA SER A 652 21.00 5.33 17.66
C SER A 652 21.93 6.24 18.48
N CYS A 653 22.71 5.71 19.43
CA CYS A 653 23.65 6.52 20.21
C CYS A 653 24.77 7.09 19.33
N ARG A 654 25.35 6.29 18.43
CA ARG A 654 26.39 6.76 17.50
C ARG A 654 25.87 7.86 16.56
N LEU A 655 24.64 7.72 16.05
CA LEU A 655 23.99 8.74 15.23
C LEU A 655 23.79 10.06 16.01
N ASN A 656 23.30 9.99 17.25
CA ASN A 656 23.12 11.19 18.09
C ASN A 656 24.46 11.83 18.48
N LEU A 657 25.49 11.04 18.79
CA LEU A 657 26.85 11.56 19.05
C LEU A 657 27.46 12.21 17.80
N ALA A 658 27.22 11.65 16.62
CA ALA A 658 27.63 12.25 15.36
C ALA A 658 26.92 13.59 15.09
N ASP A 659 25.61 13.68 15.38
CA ASP A 659 24.84 14.94 15.32
C ASP A 659 25.42 15.99 16.27
N ILE A 660 25.70 15.63 17.53
CA ILE A 660 26.30 16.55 18.51
C ILE A 660 27.70 16.99 18.08
N ALA A 661 28.54 16.08 17.59
CA ALA A 661 29.86 16.40 17.06
C ALA A 661 29.76 17.37 15.87
N ARG A 662 28.80 17.16 14.96
CA ARG A 662 28.51 18.05 13.83
C ARG A 662 28.07 19.45 14.28
N LYS A 663 27.12 19.55 15.21
CA LYS A 663 26.67 20.82 15.83
C LYS A 663 27.81 21.55 16.54
N SER A 664 28.73 20.79 17.14
CA SER A 664 29.95 21.31 17.79
C SER A 664 31.12 21.58 16.82
N ARG A 665 30.89 21.48 15.49
CA ARG A 665 31.91 21.64 14.43
C ARG A 665 33.10 20.66 14.51
N ARG A 666 32.95 19.53 15.21
CA ARG A 666 33.90 18.40 15.27
C ARG A 666 33.61 17.40 14.15
N LEU A 667 33.74 17.86 12.90
CA LEU A 667 33.36 17.07 11.73
C LEU A 667 34.17 15.78 11.58
N GLU A 668 35.45 15.75 12.00
CA GLU A 668 36.27 14.53 11.98
C GLU A 668 35.71 13.43 12.87
N THR A 669 35.43 13.75 14.13
CA THR A 669 34.79 12.83 15.08
C THR A 669 33.43 12.32 14.58
N ALA A 670 32.61 13.17 13.96
CA ALA A 670 31.34 12.73 13.39
C ALA A 670 31.53 11.68 12.29
N GLY A 671 32.51 11.89 11.39
CA GLY A 671 32.80 10.93 10.32
C GLY A 671 33.38 9.60 10.82
N GLU A 672 34.20 9.61 11.88
CA GLU A 672 34.71 8.41 12.53
C GLU A 672 33.56 7.57 13.12
N LEU A 673 32.68 8.19 13.91
CA LEU A 673 31.51 7.53 14.52
C LEU A 673 30.61 6.87 13.46
N LEU A 674 30.37 7.57 12.35
CA LEU A 674 29.53 7.07 11.26
C LEU A 674 30.24 5.97 10.43
N GLY A 675 31.54 6.12 10.21
CA GLY A 675 32.38 5.11 9.54
C GLY A 675 32.48 3.80 10.32
N GLU A 676 32.42 3.86 11.65
CA GLU A 676 32.26 2.67 12.50
C GLU A 676 30.84 2.11 12.47
N ASN A 677 29.82 2.98 12.41
CA ASN A 677 28.42 2.56 12.51
C ASN A 677 27.93 1.83 11.25
N LEU A 678 28.30 2.30 10.05
CA LEU A 678 27.82 1.76 8.78
C LEU A 678 28.11 0.25 8.60
N PRO A 679 29.36 -0.24 8.76
CA PRO A 679 29.63 -1.68 8.67
C PRO A 679 28.95 -2.47 9.80
N PHE A 680 28.80 -1.87 10.99
CA PHE A 680 28.11 -2.50 12.12
C PHE A 680 26.63 -2.79 11.81
N VAL A 681 25.87 -1.78 11.37
CA VAL A 681 24.44 -1.94 11.08
C VAL A 681 24.17 -2.87 9.88
N ARG A 682 25.06 -2.84 8.87
CA ARG A 682 25.05 -3.78 7.73
C ARG A 682 25.21 -5.22 8.17
N SER A 683 26.16 -5.49 9.06
CA SER A 683 26.41 -6.85 9.55
C SER A 683 25.24 -7.45 10.32
N ARG A 684 24.32 -6.60 10.83
CA ARG A 684 23.12 -7.00 11.56
C ARG A 684 21.83 -6.93 10.74
N GLY A 685 21.89 -6.55 9.46
CA GLY A 685 20.71 -6.41 8.61
C GLY A 685 19.74 -5.32 9.07
N GLN A 686 20.23 -4.26 9.72
CA GLN A 686 19.40 -3.17 10.24
C GLN A 686 19.24 -2.07 9.19
N ALA A 687 18.40 -2.32 8.17
CA ALA A 687 18.31 -1.45 6.99
C ALA A 687 17.85 -0.01 7.31
N ARG A 688 16.91 0.20 8.24
CA ARG A 688 16.60 1.57 8.71
C ARG A 688 17.81 2.29 9.32
N CYS A 689 18.54 1.62 10.22
CA CYS A 689 19.73 2.20 10.84
C CYS A 689 20.83 2.49 9.81
N GLU A 690 20.96 1.64 8.79
CA GLU A 690 21.84 1.88 7.65
C GLU A 690 21.43 3.14 6.88
N ALA A 691 20.15 3.29 6.55
CA ALA A 691 19.65 4.46 5.83
C ALA A 691 19.88 5.77 6.62
N TYR A 692 19.64 5.79 7.94
CA TYR A 692 19.98 6.95 8.78
C TYR A 692 21.48 7.23 8.86
N THR A 693 22.31 6.18 8.88
CA THR A 693 23.77 6.33 8.88
C THR A 693 24.23 6.97 7.57
N LEU A 694 23.70 6.51 6.44
CA LEU A 694 23.98 7.10 5.12
C LEU A 694 23.52 8.56 5.04
N ALA A 695 22.34 8.90 5.55
CA ALA A 695 21.86 10.27 5.63
C ALA A 695 22.79 11.15 6.47
N SER A 696 23.17 10.70 7.67
CA SER A 696 24.05 11.45 8.57
C SER A 696 25.48 11.60 8.00
N MET A 697 25.97 10.61 7.25
CA MET A 697 27.23 10.70 6.50
C MET A 697 27.13 11.72 5.35
N ALA A 698 26.01 11.72 4.62
CA ALA A 698 25.77 12.69 3.56
C ALA A 698 25.79 14.12 4.11
N GLU A 699 25.10 14.35 5.21
CA GLU A 699 25.07 15.64 5.90
C GLU A 699 26.45 16.06 6.40
N THR A 700 27.18 15.16 7.08
CA THR A 700 28.55 15.44 7.56
C THR A 700 29.48 15.81 6.41
N ASN A 701 29.34 15.15 5.26
CA ASN A 701 30.12 15.44 4.06
C ASN A 701 29.73 16.77 3.40
N LEU A 702 28.50 17.27 3.54
CA LEU A 702 28.16 18.64 3.13
C LEU A 702 28.98 19.67 3.91
N TYR A 703 29.04 19.53 5.23
CA TYR A 703 29.81 20.45 6.10
C TYR A 703 31.33 20.36 5.90
N ARG A 704 31.83 19.25 5.33
CA ARG A 704 33.24 19.07 4.97
C ARG A 704 33.57 19.48 3.53
N ASP A 705 32.60 20.06 2.81
CA ASP A 705 32.70 20.40 1.39
C ASP A 705 33.02 19.19 0.46
N ARG A 706 32.68 17.97 0.90
CA ARG A 706 32.82 16.72 0.12
C ARG A 706 31.53 16.40 -0.62
N HIS A 707 31.12 17.29 -1.51
CA HIS A 707 29.80 17.24 -2.15
C HIS A 707 29.54 15.97 -2.98
N GLN A 708 30.58 15.37 -3.59
CA GLN A 708 30.44 14.10 -4.31
C GLN A 708 30.07 12.95 -3.35
N GLU A 709 30.89 12.74 -2.31
CA GLU A 709 30.64 11.71 -1.29
C GLU A 709 29.31 11.94 -0.56
N SER A 710 28.93 13.20 -0.36
CA SER A 710 27.63 13.56 0.19
C SER A 710 26.47 13.07 -0.69
N GLY A 711 26.52 13.38 -1.99
CA GLY A 711 25.51 12.94 -2.94
C GLY A 711 25.42 11.40 -3.05
N ASP A 712 26.56 10.72 -3.09
CA ASP A 712 26.60 9.25 -3.19
C ASP A 712 25.97 8.59 -1.95
N ASN A 713 26.29 9.09 -0.74
CA ASN A 713 25.67 8.60 0.50
C ASN A 713 24.16 8.91 0.57
N ALA A 714 23.76 10.12 0.19
CA ALA A 714 22.35 10.54 0.19
C ALA A 714 21.51 9.70 -0.77
N LEU A 715 22.06 9.38 -1.95
CA LEU A 715 21.41 8.54 -2.94
C LEU A 715 21.17 7.11 -2.43
N LEU A 716 22.20 6.49 -1.86
CA LEU A 716 22.06 5.15 -1.25
C LEU A 716 21.07 5.15 -0.09
N GLY A 717 21.11 6.19 0.75
CA GLY A 717 20.19 6.35 1.87
C GLY A 717 18.72 6.49 1.42
N ALA A 718 18.47 7.27 0.36
CA ALA A 718 17.14 7.45 -0.21
C ALA A 718 16.58 6.15 -0.82
N ASP A 719 17.41 5.40 -1.55
CA ASP A 719 17.01 4.12 -2.14
C ASP A 719 16.60 3.11 -1.06
N LEU A 720 17.42 2.98 -0.02
CA LEU A 720 17.14 2.08 1.09
C LEU A 720 15.89 2.50 1.88
N ALA A 721 15.73 3.80 2.16
CA ALA A 721 14.55 4.33 2.85
C ALA A 721 13.25 4.04 2.09
N LEU A 722 13.27 4.10 0.76
CA LEU A 722 12.11 3.73 -0.07
C LEU A 722 11.80 2.24 -0.01
N GLN A 723 12.82 1.36 -0.03
CA GLN A 723 12.64 -0.08 0.05
C GLN A 723 11.91 -0.50 1.34
N ILE A 724 12.23 0.17 2.46
CA ILE A 724 11.65 -0.11 3.78
C ILE A 724 10.36 0.69 4.06
N ARG A 725 9.89 1.46 3.08
CA ARG A 725 8.71 2.36 3.18
C ARG A 725 8.81 3.37 4.31
N ASP A 726 10.01 3.93 4.54
CA ASP A 726 10.26 5.07 5.43
C ASP A 726 10.31 6.37 4.62
N ASN A 727 9.13 6.92 4.36
CA ASN A 727 8.98 8.12 3.53
C ASN A 727 9.65 9.36 4.14
N PRO A 728 9.53 9.65 5.45
CA PRO A 728 10.22 10.80 6.07
C PRO A 728 11.73 10.75 5.85
N LEU A 729 12.35 9.58 6.04
CA LEU A 729 13.79 9.43 5.83
C LEU A 729 14.18 9.57 4.36
N ALA A 730 13.40 9.00 3.43
CA ALA A 730 13.66 9.14 2.00
C ALA A 730 13.65 10.61 1.56
N VAL A 731 12.71 11.40 2.09
CA VAL A 731 12.62 12.84 1.85
C VAL A 731 13.85 13.57 2.37
N TYR A 732 14.28 13.28 3.60
CA TYR A 732 15.48 13.89 4.16
C TYR A 732 16.73 13.59 3.33
N CYS A 733 16.92 12.32 2.93
CA CYS A 733 18.02 11.93 2.04
C CYS A 733 17.99 12.68 0.71
N LEU A 734 16.83 12.87 0.10
CA LEU A 734 16.69 13.64 -1.14
C LEU A 734 17.03 15.12 -0.95
N GLU A 735 16.73 15.73 0.19
CA GLU A 735 17.14 17.11 0.46
C GLU A 735 18.66 17.26 0.59
N LEU A 736 19.31 16.32 1.27
CA LEU A 736 20.77 16.26 1.32
C LEU A 736 21.37 16.09 -0.09
N LEU A 737 20.75 15.25 -0.91
CA LEU A 737 21.15 15.06 -2.31
C LEU A 737 20.96 16.33 -3.15
N ALA A 738 19.87 17.07 -2.93
CA ALA A 738 19.64 18.34 -3.59
C ALA A 738 20.70 19.38 -3.20
N ALA A 739 21.03 19.47 -1.91
CA ALA A 739 22.09 20.35 -1.40
C ALA A 739 23.46 20.01 -2.02
N ALA A 740 23.81 18.72 -2.06
CA ALA A 740 25.04 18.23 -2.69
C ALA A 740 25.08 18.53 -4.19
N THR A 741 23.95 18.35 -4.88
CA THR A 741 23.78 18.60 -6.31
C THR A 741 23.92 20.10 -6.64
N ALA A 742 23.26 20.97 -5.86
CA ALA A 742 23.40 22.41 -6.00
C ALA A 742 24.84 22.85 -5.74
N ALA A 743 25.51 22.23 -4.76
CA ALA A 743 26.88 22.56 -4.44
C ALA A 743 27.88 22.21 -5.55
N ARG A 744 27.52 21.26 -6.41
CA ARG A 744 28.26 20.86 -7.62
C ARG A 744 27.88 21.66 -8.87
N GLY A 745 26.91 22.56 -8.78
CA GLY A 745 26.52 23.47 -9.86
C GLY A 745 25.34 23.01 -10.73
N ASP A 746 24.73 21.84 -10.44
CA ASP A 746 23.55 21.35 -11.15
C ASP A 746 22.26 21.89 -10.48
N LEU A 747 22.02 23.18 -10.70
CA LEU A 747 20.99 23.94 -10.00
C LEU A 747 19.56 23.54 -10.41
N ASP A 748 19.33 23.20 -11.67
CA ASP A 748 18.02 22.75 -12.18
C ASP A 748 17.58 21.43 -11.52
N ARG A 749 18.51 20.46 -11.44
CA ARG A 749 18.22 19.18 -10.81
C ARG A 749 18.01 19.34 -9.31
N ALA A 750 18.81 20.18 -8.64
CA ALA A 750 18.61 20.49 -7.23
C ALA A 750 17.24 21.13 -6.97
N ALA A 751 16.81 22.10 -7.80
CA ALA A 751 15.49 22.70 -7.70
C ALA A 751 14.36 21.68 -7.91
N THR A 752 14.52 20.76 -8.86
CA THR A 752 13.56 19.68 -9.11
C THR A 752 13.42 18.75 -7.90
N ILE A 753 14.54 18.35 -7.30
CA ILE A 753 14.53 17.49 -6.11
C ILE A 753 13.88 18.24 -4.93
N LEU A 754 14.24 19.50 -4.69
CA LEU A 754 13.65 20.30 -3.60
C LEU A 754 12.16 20.55 -3.77
N GLY A 755 11.68 20.69 -5.01
CA GLY A 755 10.25 20.74 -5.30
C GLY A 755 9.53 19.46 -4.90
N ALA A 756 10.13 18.30 -5.18
CA ALA A 756 9.55 17.01 -4.81
C ALA A 756 9.54 16.78 -3.28
N THR A 757 10.61 17.17 -2.60
CA THR A 757 10.71 17.03 -1.13
C THR A 757 9.78 17.99 -0.40
N ASP A 758 9.64 19.24 -0.87
CA ASP A 758 8.63 20.19 -0.38
C ASP A 758 7.26 19.55 -0.39
N ALA A 759 6.85 19.06 -1.57
CA ALA A 759 5.57 18.42 -1.72
C ALA A 759 5.48 17.27 -0.71
N ALA A 760 6.47 16.38 -0.62
CA ALA A 760 6.40 15.26 0.32
C ALA A 760 6.30 15.62 1.81
N ARG A 761 7.04 16.62 2.29
CA ARG A 761 6.95 17.06 3.70
C ARG A 761 5.58 17.59 4.05
N GLU A 762 5.04 18.38 3.14
CA GLU A 762 3.68 18.90 3.16
C GLU A 762 2.64 17.76 3.39
N THR A 763 2.77 16.58 2.75
CA THR A 763 1.95 15.35 3.06
C THR A 763 1.99 14.92 4.48
N MET A 764 3.20 14.80 4.97
CA MET A 764 3.42 14.11 6.23
C MET A 764 3.10 15.03 7.40
N GLY A 765 2.83 16.32 7.14
CA GLY A 765 2.74 17.34 8.17
C GLY A 765 4.07 17.46 8.93
N VAL A 766 5.18 17.28 8.21
CA VAL A 766 6.55 17.29 8.77
C VAL A 766 7.18 18.64 8.48
N ASP A 767 7.62 19.31 9.54
CA ASP A 767 8.40 20.53 9.40
C ASP A 767 9.90 20.22 9.28
N LEU A 768 10.65 21.19 8.76
CA LEU A 768 12.11 21.12 8.75
C LEU A 768 12.64 21.39 10.17
N ASP A 769 13.60 20.59 10.61
CA ASP A 769 14.36 20.94 11.82
C ASP A 769 15.37 22.07 11.57
N GLU A 770 16.06 22.54 12.62
CA GLU A 770 17.00 23.66 12.53
C GLU A 770 18.18 23.39 11.57
N ASP A 771 18.69 22.16 11.53
CA ASP A 771 19.82 21.79 10.68
C ASP A 771 19.35 21.67 9.22
N GLU A 772 18.19 21.05 9.00
CA GLU A 772 17.52 20.97 7.71
C GLU A 772 17.23 22.37 7.16
N VAL A 773 16.74 23.30 7.99
CA VAL A 773 16.53 24.70 7.62
C VAL A 773 17.84 25.36 7.20
N ALA A 774 18.95 25.14 7.92
CA ALA A 774 20.24 25.73 7.58
C ALA A 774 20.81 25.19 6.25
N ILE A 775 20.72 23.88 6.03
CA ILE A 775 21.15 23.23 4.78
C ILE A 775 20.29 23.71 3.61
N ARG A 776 18.98 23.78 3.83
CA ARG A 776 18.02 24.24 2.82
C ARG A 776 18.25 25.72 2.49
N ALA A 777 18.47 26.57 3.49
CA ALA A 777 18.77 27.99 3.28
C ALA A 777 20.02 28.17 2.42
N THR A 778 21.11 27.44 2.73
CA THR A 778 22.35 27.46 1.93
C THR A 778 22.11 26.99 0.49
N THR A 779 21.24 25.99 0.31
CA THR A 779 20.88 25.47 -1.01
C THR A 779 20.06 26.49 -1.81
N LEU A 780 19.10 27.15 -1.15
CA LEU A 780 18.28 28.21 -1.74
C LEU A 780 19.11 29.45 -2.09
N GLU A 781 20.09 29.82 -1.27
CA GLU A 781 21.04 30.91 -1.60
C GLU A 781 21.79 30.63 -2.91
N ARG A 782 22.18 29.37 -3.15
CA ARG A 782 22.82 28.94 -4.41
C ARG A 782 21.84 28.96 -5.60
N LEU A 783 20.56 28.71 -5.37
CA LEU A 783 19.49 28.80 -6.38
C LEU A 783 19.06 30.26 -6.67
N GLY A 784 19.41 31.21 -5.81
CA GLY A 784 19.00 32.61 -5.90
C GLY A 784 17.73 32.90 -5.09
N SER A 785 17.64 34.11 -4.52
CA SER A 785 16.63 34.51 -3.52
C SER A 785 15.18 34.55 -4.01
N GLU A 786 14.97 34.56 -5.33
CA GLU A 786 13.67 34.36 -5.95
C GLU A 786 13.77 33.11 -6.81
N ARG A 787 12.83 32.17 -6.66
CA ARG A 787 12.75 30.93 -7.47
C ARG A 787 12.96 31.16 -8.98
N GLY A 788 12.69 32.37 -9.47
CA GLY A 788 13.32 32.98 -10.67
C GLY A 788 13.57 31.99 -11.82
N PRO A 789 14.83 31.74 -12.21
CA PRO A 789 15.16 30.86 -13.34
C PRO A 789 14.85 29.37 -13.10
N PHE A 790 14.66 28.94 -11.85
CA PHE A 790 14.45 27.54 -11.46
C PHE A 790 13.01 27.21 -11.04
N ALA A 791 12.09 28.18 -11.15
CA ALA A 791 10.70 28.03 -10.72
C ALA A 791 9.97 26.92 -11.49
N GLU A 792 10.30 26.75 -12.78
CA GLU A 792 9.75 25.69 -13.62
C GLU A 792 10.25 24.31 -13.19
N ALA A 793 11.55 24.16 -12.95
CA ALA A 793 12.16 22.93 -12.43
C ALA A 793 11.59 22.55 -11.05
N TRP A 794 11.41 23.54 -10.17
CA TRP A 794 10.77 23.35 -8.86
C TRP A 794 9.33 22.85 -8.98
N GLU A 795 8.55 23.49 -9.84
CA GLU A 795 7.14 23.14 -10.06
C GLU A 795 6.99 21.77 -10.74
N GLN A 796 7.93 21.41 -11.64
CA GLN A 796 8.05 20.05 -12.16
C GLN A 796 8.34 19.07 -11.02
N GLY A 797 9.28 19.41 -10.14
CA GLY A 797 9.63 18.66 -8.94
C GLY A 797 8.42 18.38 -8.03
N ARG A 798 7.62 19.41 -7.73
CA ARG A 798 6.40 19.30 -6.89
C ARG A 798 5.37 18.30 -7.42
N ARG A 799 5.45 17.93 -8.71
CA ARG A 799 4.56 16.95 -9.35
C ARG A 799 5.08 15.51 -9.26
N LEU A 800 6.29 15.31 -8.76
CA LEU A 800 6.91 14.00 -8.62
C LEU A 800 6.55 13.33 -7.29
N ASP A 801 6.40 12.02 -7.33
CA ASP A 801 6.50 11.20 -6.12
C ASP A 801 7.98 10.99 -5.72
N ILE A 802 8.22 10.55 -4.49
CA ILE A 802 9.57 10.37 -3.95
C ILE A 802 10.41 9.36 -4.75
N PRO A 803 9.87 8.21 -5.21
CA PRO A 803 10.59 7.33 -6.12
C PRO A 803 11.01 8.03 -7.42
N SER A 804 10.14 8.81 -8.05
CA SER A 804 10.46 9.53 -9.29
C SER A 804 11.52 10.61 -9.07
N ALA A 805 11.46 11.32 -7.93
CA ALA A 805 12.47 12.31 -7.57
C ALA A 805 13.85 11.66 -7.36
N LEU A 806 13.90 10.47 -6.77
CA LEU A 806 15.13 9.69 -6.63
C LEU A 806 15.71 9.29 -7.99
N GLU A 807 14.88 8.83 -8.93
CA GLU A 807 15.35 8.48 -10.28
C GLU A 807 15.91 9.68 -11.04
N ILE A 808 15.28 10.86 -10.91
CA ILE A 808 15.85 12.11 -11.45
C ILE A 808 17.20 12.41 -10.80
N ALA A 809 17.33 12.17 -9.50
CA ALA A 809 18.56 12.42 -8.78
C ALA A 809 19.70 11.44 -9.16
N LYS A 810 19.37 10.22 -9.62
CA LYS A 810 20.32 9.22 -10.14
C LYS A 810 20.87 9.58 -11.53
N ALA A 811 20.14 10.36 -12.33
CA ALA A 811 20.58 10.74 -13.66
C ALA A 811 21.86 11.60 -13.59
N ALA A 812 22.90 11.20 -14.34
CA ALA A 812 24.12 11.99 -14.47
C ALA A 812 23.83 13.31 -15.20
N PRO A 813 24.50 14.43 -14.84
CA PRO A 813 24.36 15.69 -15.56
C PRO A 813 24.85 15.62 -17.01
#